data_AF-A0A150GI76-F1
#
_entry.id   AF-A0A150GI76-F1
#
_cell.length_a   1.000
_cell.length_b   1.000
_cell.length_c   1.000
_cell.angle_alpha   90.00
_cell.angle_beta   90.00
_cell.angle_gamma   90.00
#
_symmetry.space_group_name_H-M   'P 1'
#
loop_
_entity.id
_entity.type
_entity.pdbx_description
1 polymer ?
#
loop_
_entity_poly.entity_id
_entity_poly.type
_entity_poly.pdbx_seq_one_letter_code
_entity_poly.pdbx_strand_id
1 'polypeptide(L)'
;MALQVFSALRNPQRFFALAPVAEELVPLLLLGRNGRARETGERVRSKWAQLLQALTRALVANMSIARGESPPIVQAFTHDGSAGPVPPVLNAPTAMVLTLAARLLSAMPRELWAPDVVPPALADTLGACARDEVLSALLPGLRGALLPLLEVLRPDVPGLLGVAAAGEAATQAGADLVRQVHSLHTAQVAPRDWLQLLDAALPALHLPNQDRLLEAMIQGLAIVCFRCGDGKDERQAPQSHAPSRRLFETPQRGDGGSPGGVEAAQGASAHGGSHAAEAMPEWAQAAEAAFLELLSHESSTVALACYSLLEGLAQDASFRPADVSNLLAILSNAELAMELRRSAAEQMMALAGEARLREVLEEEASLWTITCIAALRDPSNGAALTASQADALAAQGLAPPTPDLLSTLDVQLPLAAINLLFVLTTCSPRVRAWLSNDAPWTQQAPSAPYGNAGRSGAELIMGGVLPLVFHSLVTVRRAVARLLASLTFGGEADKWSGWAPSAAAEPRKDHVIPAGGAGARQAGVTGSTSRAGDVLLLPQPFQRRHCFPCKVSCLAAVEASTTHAECTEALYGLQLACASRTGIEALAAADWQTRLDALLSTSPASPEDVALWTSLLEVVQRMLLCGVLSQHELSQLAALLRQSAPAVLSAPDAAADPPGVPLALADSEALPDFTGQYMRLTCTQLLMETLVSLIRSAHADLPLEQAVRVLSALAPTQLLQTLAAAYIGNDSANFGCRALAVQLLLEVVSLLAAAQKAGVPHVLTLEPGLQDALLASLHALLGTISGSLAAGAVAAAHLVGGGGSGLVDRSHERQAGGFAGKGAVRAGTLALLHLTDLLPVAVWTSVWTQLSGSFWVSRLLRDRDAVLRALAAEVLARLMQPGADSTHLMVAQGWPDAAKMMAKAALDRANCYALRTAALRVLCGCMAQSSQHSTVREAASVAPGAADTPPEAASLPRRQLFSSATGLPPAALLLQQAALWTKLPAMLCEPDAPTPFLAAVLSLLLQGTLLDGEGTVALLRQPGMVDRLLHLLHVGVANSAMAKAPASAKLDAAARGDRAAVIALLCWACRRSGAIHPAAQHANSEVDRLLGGWAKAPAGMQLEQCAGLRLTMYGEPEGAQHDDPGQLREQLWGLHCSTLAAQLLAHTQQEPPLLPLPSLGHSNARAASTVLEVFARVGACVPALDATRGLETAAEAPERSAKLEAALQLAAAGNAVLQQLEDEEVHQVGTSASYA
;
A
#
# COMPACT_ATOMS: atom_id res chain seq x y z
N MET A 1 -34.09 -27.43 -43.54
CA MET A 1 -34.20 -26.55 -42.36
C MET A 1 -32.99 -26.66 -41.44
N ALA A 2 -32.80 -27.71 -40.63
CA ALA A 2 -31.65 -27.80 -39.72
C ALA A 2 -30.31 -27.57 -40.43
N LEU A 3 -30.01 -28.29 -41.52
CA LEU A 3 -28.79 -28.07 -42.31
C LEU A 3 -28.61 -26.61 -42.79
N GLN A 4 -29.70 -25.92 -43.12
CA GLN A 4 -29.64 -24.50 -43.53
C GLN A 4 -29.34 -23.61 -42.32
N VAL A 5 -29.99 -23.84 -41.17
CA VAL A 5 -29.74 -23.10 -39.92
C VAL A 5 -28.28 -23.28 -39.46
N PHE A 6 -27.81 -24.53 -39.36
CA PHE A 6 -26.43 -24.84 -38.97
C PHE A 6 -25.40 -24.27 -39.95
N SER A 7 -25.67 -24.33 -41.27
CA SER A 7 -24.77 -23.71 -42.25
C SER A 7 -24.72 -22.18 -42.15
N ALA A 8 -25.81 -21.55 -41.73
CA ALA A 8 -25.92 -20.11 -41.60
C ALA A 8 -25.23 -19.57 -40.32
N LEU A 9 -24.95 -20.43 -39.32
CA LEU A 9 -24.12 -20.09 -38.15
C LEU A 9 -22.67 -19.72 -38.52
N ARG A 10 -22.22 -20.01 -39.75
CA ARG A 10 -20.94 -19.53 -40.28
C ARG A 10 -20.90 -18.00 -40.43
N ASN A 11 -22.05 -17.35 -40.58
CA ASN A 11 -22.12 -15.89 -40.74
C ASN A 11 -22.29 -15.22 -39.36
N PRO A 12 -21.28 -14.48 -38.86
CA PRO A 12 -21.33 -13.85 -37.53
C PRO A 12 -22.50 -12.87 -37.38
N GLN A 13 -22.91 -12.19 -38.46
CA GLN A 13 -24.02 -11.22 -38.43
C GLN A 13 -25.38 -11.87 -38.18
N ARG A 14 -25.52 -13.16 -38.51
CA ARG A 14 -26.76 -13.92 -38.33
C ARG A 14 -26.70 -14.84 -37.11
N PHE A 15 -25.53 -14.93 -36.48
CA PHE A 15 -25.25 -15.90 -35.45
C PHE A 15 -26.21 -15.80 -34.26
N PHE A 16 -26.33 -14.60 -33.67
CA PHE A 16 -27.17 -14.38 -32.49
C PHE A 16 -28.67 -14.60 -32.73
N ALA A 17 -29.14 -14.38 -33.96
CA ALA A 17 -30.53 -14.65 -34.33
C ALA A 17 -30.81 -16.14 -34.56
N LEU A 18 -29.82 -16.89 -35.04
CA LEU A 18 -29.98 -18.28 -35.44
C LEU A 18 -29.55 -19.30 -34.37
N ALA A 19 -28.71 -18.90 -33.41
CA ALA A 19 -28.24 -19.79 -32.36
C ALA A 19 -29.38 -20.32 -31.47
N PRO A 20 -30.35 -19.50 -30.99
CA PRO A 20 -31.49 -20.01 -30.21
C PRO A 20 -32.35 -20.98 -31.03
N VAL A 21 -32.56 -20.68 -32.31
CA VAL A 21 -33.30 -21.56 -33.24
C VAL A 21 -32.55 -22.89 -33.41
N ALA A 22 -31.23 -22.87 -33.50
CA ALA A 22 -30.42 -24.08 -33.60
C ALA A 22 -30.51 -24.93 -32.33
N GLU A 23 -30.54 -24.30 -31.14
CA GLU A 23 -30.75 -24.98 -29.85
C GLU A 23 -32.13 -25.64 -29.77
N GLU A 24 -33.20 -24.94 -30.15
CA GLU A 24 -34.56 -25.50 -30.16
C GLU A 24 -34.72 -26.67 -31.15
N LEU A 25 -33.91 -26.71 -32.21
CA LEU A 25 -33.90 -27.80 -33.17
C LEU A 25 -33.19 -29.06 -32.67
N VAL A 26 -32.33 -28.96 -31.64
CA VAL A 26 -31.56 -30.12 -31.13
C VAL A 26 -32.48 -31.26 -30.69
N PRO A 27 -33.49 -31.06 -29.82
CA PRO A 27 -34.40 -32.15 -29.41
C PRO A 27 -35.21 -32.72 -30.58
N LEU A 28 -35.58 -31.87 -31.55
CA LEU A 28 -36.37 -32.28 -32.73
C LEU A 28 -35.57 -33.15 -33.71
N LEU A 29 -34.24 -33.06 -33.70
CA LEU A 29 -33.37 -33.93 -34.50
C LEU A 29 -33.32 -35.36 -33.97
N LEU A 30 -33.62 -35.55 -32.68
CA LEU A 30 -33.62 -36.85 -31.99
C LEU A 30 -34.91 -37.64 -32.18
N LEU A 31 -36.01 -36.96 -32.52
CA LEU A 31 -37.31 -37.59 -32.69
C LEU A 31 -37.45 -38.25 -34.09
N GLY A 32 -37.76 -39.55 -34.11
CA GLY A 32 -38.25 -40.24 -35.30
C GLY A 32 -39.62 -39.73 -35.73
N ARG A 33 -40.07 -40.09 -36.95
CA ARG A 33 -41.42 -39.73 -37.45
C ARG A 33 -42.55 -40.20 -36.52
N ASN A 34 -42.28 -41.17 -35.65
CA ASN A 34 -43.23 -41.78 -34.72
C ASN A 34 -42.94 -41.44 -33.25
N GLY A 35 -42.10 -40.43 -32.96
CA GLY A 35 -41.67 -40.07 -31.60
C GLY A 35 -40.74 -41.08 -30.91
N ARG A 36 -40.46 -42.24 -31.52
CA ARG A 36 -39.45 -43.21 -31.06
C ARG A 36 -38.06 -42.83 -31.58
N ALA A 37 -37.02 -43.19 -30.81
CA ALA A 37 -35.62 -43.05 -31.23
C ALA A 37 -35.41 -43.72 -32.59
N ARG A 38 -34.77 -43.03 -33.54
CA ARG A 38 -34.57 -43.52 -34.91
C ARG A 38 -33.61 -44.71 -34.95
N GLU A 39 -33.96 -45.74 -35.70
CA GLU A 39 -33.03 -46.80 -36.09
C GLU A 39 -31.82 -46.20 -36.85
N THR A 40 -30.61 -46.65 -36.51
CA THR A 40 -29.31 -46.15 -36.97
C THR A 40 -28.97 -46.61 -38.39
N GLY A 41 -29.84 -46.32 -39.36
CA GLY A 41 -29.57 -46.59 -40.78
C GLY A 41 -28.52 -45.64 -41.38
N GLU A 42 -27.89 -46.06 -42.49
CA GLU A 42 -26.85 -45.30 -43.21
C GLU A 42 -27.30 -43.88 -43.63
N ARG A 43 -28.60 -43.72 -43.95
CA ARG A 43 -29.20 -42.40 -44.23
C ARG A 43 -29.22 -41.47 -43.02
N VAL A 44 -29.35 -42.00 -41.80
CA VAL A 44 -29.31 -41.22 -40.55
C VAL A 44 -27.86 -40.85 -40.25
N ARG A 45 -26.93 -41.79 -40.43
CA ARG A 45 -25.48 -41.57 -40.32
C ARG A 45 -25.01 -40.44 -41.24
N SER A 46 -25.39 -40.47 -42.51
CA SER A 46 -25.06 -39.42 -43.48
C SER A 46 -25.63 -38.04 -43.09
N LYS A 47 -26.83 -37.98 -42.52
CA LYS A 47 -27.44 -36.71 -42.06
C LYS A 47 -26.69 -36.12 -40.87
N TRP A 48 -26.30 -36.96 -39.89
CA TRP A 48 -25.50 -36.50 -38.75
C TRP A 48 -24.12 -36.03 -39.18
N ALA A 49 -23.46 -36.78 -40.07
CA ALA A 49 -22.18 -36.38 -40.64
C ALA A 49 -22.28 -35.00 -41.34
N GLN A 50 -23.32 -34.78 -42.15
CA GLN A 50 -23.54 -33.48 -42.81
C GLN A 50 -23.82 -32.34 -41.81
N LEU A 51 -24.56 -32.62 -40.73
CA LEU A 51 -24.90 -31.62 -39.72
C LEU A 51 -23.67 -31.23 -38.89
N LEU A 52 -22.91 -32.22 -38.40
CA LEU A 52 -21.67 -31.99 -37.68
C LEU A 52 -20.63 -31.32 -38.57
N GLN A 53 -20.55 -31.67 -39.86
CA GLN A 53 -19.67 -30.99 -40.82
C GLN A 53 -20.05 -29.51 -41.00
N ALA A 54 -21.34 -29.19 -41.04
CA ALA A 54 -21.80 -27.80 -41.10
C ALA A 54 -21.42 -27.02 -39.83
N LEU A 55 -21.57 -27.65 -38.67
CA LEU A 55 -21.19 -27.07 -37.38
C LEU A 55 -19.67 -26.87 -37.25
N THR A 56 -18.87 -27.84 -37.66
CA THR A 56 -17.40 -27.73 -37.70
C THR A 56 -16.95 -26.57 -38.58
N ARG A 57 -17.58 -26.39 -39.76
CA ARG A 57 -17.30 -25.23 -40.62
C ARG A 57 -17.67 -23.90 -39.97
N ALA A 58 -18.78 -23.86 -39.22
CA ALA A 58 -19.15 -22.68 -38.46
C ALA A 58 -18.16 -22.41 -37.32
N LEU A 59 -17.72 -23.44 -36.59
CA LEU A 59 -16.75 -23.32 -35.50
C LEU A 59 -15.41 -22.78 -36.01
N VAL A 60 -14.86 -23.38 -37.07
CA VAL A 60 -13.59 -22.94 -37.68
C VAL A 60 -13.69 -21.50 -38.18
N ALA A 61 -14.81 -21.10 -38.79
CA ALA A 61 -15.02 -19.73 -39.24
C ALA A 61 -15.06 -18.74 -38.06
N ASN A 62 -15.77 -19.06 -36.98
CA ASN A 62 -15.86 -18.20 -35.80
C ASN A 62 -14.51 -18.14 -35.04
N MET A 63 -13.75 -19.24 -34.96
CA MET A 63 -12.39 -19.22 -34.42
C MET A 63 -11.44 -18.34 -35.25
N SER A 64 -11.56 -18.36 -36.57
CA SER A 64 -10.76 -17.50 -37.45
C SER A 64 -11.07 -16.02 -37.21
N ILE A 65 -12.35 -15.68 -36.98
CA ILE A 65 -12.77 -14.32 -36.62
C ILE A 65 -12.23 -13.96 -35.23
N ALA A 66 -12.38 -14.85 -34.25
CA ALA A 66 -11.89 -14.64 -32.89
C ALA A 66 -10.37 -14.35 -32.87
N ARG A 67 -9.59 -15.07 -33.69
CA ARG A 67 -8.16 -14.79 -33.87
C ARG A 67 -7.91 -13.41 -34.50
N GLY A 68 -8.67 -13.03 -35.53
CA GLY A 68 -8.54 -11.72 -36.17
C GLY A 68 -8.94 -10.55 -35.27
N GLU A 69 -9.91 -10.76 -34.36
CA GLU A 69 -10.36 -9.78 -33.37
C GLU A 69 -9.48 -9.75 -32.12
N SER A 70 -8.63 -10.76 -31.93
CA SER A 70 -7.78 -10.85 -30.75
C SER A 70 -6.71 -9.77 -30.75
N PRO A 71 -6.33 -9.25 -29.57
CA PRO A 71 -5.22 -8.33 -29.45
C PRO A 71 -3.93 -8.88 -30.10
N PRO A 72 -3.06 -8.03 -30.68
CA PRO A 72 -1.85 -8.47 -31.38
C PRO A 72 -0.94 -9.41 -30.56
N ILE A 73 -0.95 -9.28 -29.24
CA ILE A 73 -0.21 -10.18 -28.33
C ILE A 73 -0.72 -11.62 -28.38
N VAL A 74 -2.04 -11.82 -28.42
CA VAL A 74 -2.67 -13.16 -28.53
C VAL A 74 -2.44 -13.72 -29.93
N GLN A 75 -2.46 -12.86 -30.96
CA GLN A 75 -2.14 -13.27 -32.34
C GLN A 75 -0.70 -13.78 -32.45
N ALA A 76 0.27 -13.09 -31.84
CA ALA A 76 1.67 -13.52 -31.81
C ALA A 76 1.84 -14.89 -31.13
N PHE A 77 1.22 -15.10 -29.98
CA PHE A 77 1.21 -16.40 -29.28
C PHE A 77 0.58 -17.54 -30.11
N THR A 78 -0.43 -17.24 -30.94
CA THR A 78 -1.03 -18.25 -31.82
C THR A 78 -0.25 -18.51 -33.11
N HIS A 79 0.72 -17.65 -33.46
CA HIS A 79 1.52 -17.75 -34.68
C HIS A 79 2.84 -18.50 -34.48
N ASP A 80 3.40 -18.50 -33.27
CA ASP A 80 4.60 -19.26 -32.93
C ASP A 80 4.28 -20.75 -32.80
N GLY A 81 4.22 -21.43 -33.95
CA GLY A 81 3.86 -22.84 -34.11
C GLY A 81 4.86 -23.85 -33.54
N SER A 82 5.71 -23.47 -32.59
CA SER A 82 6.70 -24.34 -31.97
C SER A 82 6.27 -24.74 -30.55
N ALA A 83 5.73 -25.97 -30.46
CA ALA A 83 5.59 -26.79 -29.25
C ALA A 83 4.39 -26.50 -28.32
N GLY A 84 3.20 -26.99 -28.71
CA GLY A 84 2.06 -27.24 -27.81
C GLY A 84 0.70 -27.06 -28.52
N PRO A 85 -0.35 -27.83 -28.16
CA PRO A 85 -1.71 -27.52 -28.60
C PRO A 85 -2.15 -26.21 -27.93
N VAL A 86 -1.96 -25.09 -28.62
CA VAL A 86 -2.37 -23.75 -28.15
C VAL A 86 -3.88 -23.75 -27.91
N PRO A 87 -4.37 -23.28 -26.76
CA PRO A 87 -5.79 -23.24 -26.47
C PRO A 87 -6.56 -22.42 -27.51
N PRO A 88 -7.76 -22.86 -27.91
CA PRO A 88 -8.53 -22.15 -28.93
C PRO A 88 -8.94 -20.78 -28.41
N VAL A 89 -8.60 -19.74 -29.17
CA VAL A 89 -9.12 -18.39 -28.92
C VAL A 89 -10.64 -18.39 -29.08
N LEU A 90 -11.37 -18.19 -27.99
CA LEU A 90 -12.84 -18.17 -27.98
C LEU A 90 -13.36 -16.73 -27.87
N ASN A 91 -14.14 -16.31 -28.86
CA ASN A 91 -15.11 -15.22 -28.68
C ASN A 91 -16.50 -15.81 -28.35
N ALA A 92 -17.46 -14.97 -27.95
CA ALA A 92 -18.79 -15.43 -27.55
C ALA A 92 -19.49 -16.30 -28.63
N PRO A 93 -19.45 -15.95 -29.94
CA PRO A 93 -19.96 -16.82 -30.99
C PRO A 93 -19.30 -18.20 -31.02
N THR A 94 -17.97 -18.26 -30.90
CA THR A 94 -17.23 -19.53 -30.89
C THR A 94 -17.62 -20.40 -29.71
N ALA A 95 -17.71 -19.83 -28.50
CA ALA A 95 -18.14 -20.54 -27.29
C ALA A 95 -19.57 -21.11 -27.42
N MET A 96 -20.48 -20.35 -28.01
CA MET A 96 -21.86 -20.80 -28.27
C MET A 96 -21.91 -21.94 -29.30
N VAL A 97 -21.14 -21.87 -30.41
CA VAL A 97 -21.05 -22.98 -31.39
C VAL A 97 -20.48 -24.23 -30.72
N LEU A 98 -19.45 -24.09 -29.89
CA LEU A 98 -18.83 -25.19 -29.18
C LEU A 98 -19.80 -25.85 -28.19
N THR A 99 -20.57 -25.04 -27.44
CA THR A 99 -21.59 -25.52 -26.51
C THR A 99 -22.71 -26.27 -27.25
N LEU A 100 -23.16 -25.73 -28.38
CA LEU A 100 -24.15 -26.38 -29.25
C LEU A 100 -23.61 -27.71 -29.81
N ALA A 101 -22.32 -27.77 -30.15
CA ALA A 101 -21.65 -29.00 -30.59
C ALA A 101 -21.63 -30.06 -29.50
N ALA A 102 -21.21 -29.69 -28.29
CA ALA A 102 -21.16 -30.58 -27.14
C ALA A 102 -22.56 -31.15 -26.84
N ARG A 103 -23.60 -30.31 -26.85
CA ARG A 103 -24.99 -30.73 -26.64
C ARG A 103 -25.49 -31.66 -27.74
N LEU A 104 -25.24 -31.35 -29.01
CA LEU A 104 -25.62 -32.21 -30.14
C LEU A 104 -24.96 -33.58 -30.07
N LEU A 105 -23.67 -33.63 -29.73
CA LEU A 105 -22.91 -34.88 -29.61
C LEU A 105 -23.38 -35.70 -28.40
N SER A 106 -23.65 -35.03 -27.27
CA SER A 106 -24.22 -35.69 -26.07
C SER A 106 -25.61 -36.28 -26.33
N ALA A 107 -26.38 -35.64 -27.21
CA ALA A 107 -27.70 -36.09 -27.63
C ALA A 107 -27.66 -37.17 -28.72
N MET A 108 -26.54 -37.31 -29.44
CA MET A 108 -26.37 -38.27 -30.52
C MET A 108 -26.24 -39.70 -29.95
N PRO A 109 -26.92 -40.71 -30.54
CA PRO A 109 -26.75 -42.11 -30.14
C PRO A 109 -25.28 -42.54 -30.16
N ARG A 110 -24.86 -43.33 -29.16
CA ARG A 110 -23.46 -43.76 -28.99
C ARG A 110 -22.94 -44.54 -30.19
N GLU A 111 -23.80 -45.25 -30.92
CA GLU A 111 -23.44 -46.00 -32.13
C GLU A 111 -22.97 -45.10 -33.28
N LEU A 112 -23.29 -43.80 -33.22
CA LEU A 112 -22.89 -42.79 -34.19
C LEU A 112 -21.65 -41.99 -33.75
N TRP A 113 -21.09 -42.26 -32.56
CA TRP A 113 -19.84 -41.64 -32.09
C TRP A 113 -18.63 -42.27 -32.81
N ALA A 114 -18.61 -42.17 -34.14
CA ALA A 114 -17.59 -42.75 -34.98
C ALA A 114 -16.83 -41.66 -35.75
N PRO A 115 -15.53 -41.86 -36.05
CA PRO A 115 -14.70 -40.87 -36.75
C PRO A 115 -15.21 -40.46 -38.15
N ASP A 116 -16.01 -41.30 -38.79
CA ASP A 116 -16.64 -41.01 -40.08
C ASP A 116 -17.89 -40.12 -39.96
N VAL A 117 -18.45 -39.98 -38.76
CA VAL A 117 -19.60 -39.12 -38.45
C VAL A 117 -19.18 -37.82 -37.77
N VAL A 118 -18.26 -37.90 -36.81
CA VAL A 118 -17.77 -36.74 -36.06
C VAL A 118 -16.49 -36.22 -36.71
N PRO A 119 -16.48 -35.00 -37.28
CA PRO A 119 -15.30 -34.48 -37.94
C PRO A 119 -14.11 -34.36 -36.97
N PRO A 120 -12.88 -34.78 -37.36
CA PRO A 120 -11.71 -34.74 -36.49
C PRO A 120 -11.44 -33.36 -35.88
N ALA A 121 -11.54 -32.30 -36.68
CA ALA A 121 -11.36 -30.93 -36.19
C ALA A 121 -12.32 -30.55 -35.05
N LEU A 122 -13.53 -31.12 -35.01
CA LEU A 122 -14.47 -30.88 -33.93
C LEU A 122 -14.07 -31.67 -32.66
N ALA A 123 -13.70 -32.94 -32.82
CA ALA A 123 -13.19 -33.76 -31.72
C ALA A 123 -11.90 -33.17 -31.11
N ASP A 124 -11.00 -32.67 -31.95
CA ASP A 124 -9.75 -32.04 -31.55
C ASP A 124 -10.00 -30.73 -30.79
N THR A 125 -10.94 -29.91 -31.27
CA THR A 125 -11.29 -28.65 -30.61
C THR A 125 -11.97 -28.91 -29.26
N LEU A 126 -12.87 -29.90 -29.18
CA LEU A 126 -13.50 -30.32 -27.92
C LEU A 126 -12.48 -30.91 -26.95
N GLY A 127 -11.52 -31.71 -27.44
CA GLY A 127 -10.41 -32.23 -26.65
C GLY A 127 -9.49 -31.12 -26.12
N ALA A 128 -9.17 -30.12 -26.95
CA ALA A 128 -8.39 -28.95 -26.53
C ALA A 128 -9.14 -28.11 -25.48
N CYS A 129 -10.45 -27.88 -25.66
CA CYS A 129 -11.27 -27.16 -24.69
C CYS A 129 -11.42 -27.92 -23.37
N ALA A 130 -11.54 -29.25 -23.42
CA ALA A 130 -11.63 -30.09 -22.22
C ALA A 130 -10.30 -30.12 -21.45
N ARG A 131 -9.16 -30.01 -22.15
CA ARG A 131 -7.82 -29.92 -21.53
C ARG A 131 -7.53 -28.54 -20.94
N ASP A 132 -8.21 -27.51 -21.42
CA ASP A 132 -8.04 -26.13 -20.94
C ASP A 132 -8.76 -25.92 -19.59
N GLU A 133 -8.00 -25.59 -18.56
CA GLU A 133 -8.51 -25.38 -17.20
C GLU A 133 -9.40 -24.12 -17.09
N VAL A 134 -9.05 -23.05 -17.80
CA VAL A 134 -9.78 -21.78 -17.77
C VAL A 134 -11.13 -21.95 -18.45
N LEU A 135 -11.17 -22.63 -19.60
CA LEU A 135 -12.42 -22.92 -20.30
C LEU A 135 -13.30 -23.87 -19.51
N SER A 136 -12.72 -24.84 -18.81
CA SER A 136 -13.47 -25.75 -17.93
C SER A 136 -14.07 -25.00 -16.73
N ALA A 137 -13.37 -24.01 -16.18
CA ALA A 137 -13.91 -23.15 -15.13
C ALA A 137 -15.03 -22.22 -15.63
N LEU A 138 -14.93 -21.71 -16.86
CA LEU A 138 -15.95 -20.85 -17.46
C LEU A 138 -17.20 -21.61 -17.93
N LEU A 139 -17.07 -22.90 -18.22
CA LEU A 139 -18.14 -23.78 -18.72
C LEU A 139 -18.25 -25.03 -17.83
N PRO A 140 -18.70 -24.88 -16.57
CA PRO A 140 -18.78 -26.00 -15.63
C PRO A 140 -19.66 -27.12 -16.18
N GLY A 141 -19.16 -28.36 -16.10
CA GLY A 141 -19.81 -29.55 -16.64
C GLY A 141 -19.51 -29.89 -18.10
N LEU A 142 -18.82 -29.00 -18.85
CA LEU A 142 -18.40 -29.30 -20.23
C LEU A 142 -17.46 -30.50 -20.28
N ARG A 143 -16.47 -30.56 -19.39
CA ARG A 143 -15.49 -31.66 -19.32
C ARG A 143 -16.17 -33.00 -19.01
N GLY A 144 -17.03 -33.05 -17.98
CA GLY A 144 -17.80 -34.24 -17.63
C GLY A 144 -18.74 -34.71 -18.74
N ALA A 145 -19.39 -33.78 -19.46
CA ALA A 145 -20.25 -34.11 -20.59
C ALA A 145 -19.46 -34.65 -21.81
N LEU A 146 -18.23 -34.17 -22.01
CA LEU A 146 -17.38 -34.56 -23.15
C LEU A 146 -16.55 -35.80 -22.88
N LEU A 147 -16.29 -36.19 -21.63
CA LEU A 147 -15.44 -37.33 -21.29
C LEU A 147 -15.87 -38.64 -21.99
N PRO A 148 -17.15 -39.08 -21.91
CA PRO A 148 -17.56 -40.34 -22.54
C PRO A 148 -17.45 -40.30 -24.06
N LEU A 149 -17.57 -39.10 -24.65
CA LEU A 149 -17.45 -38.88 -26.08
C LEU A 149 -15.98 -38.93 -26.52
N LEU A 150 -15.09 -38.27 -25.78
CA LEU A 150 -13.66 -38.24 -26.07
C LEU A 150 -13.00 -39.61 -25.83
N GLU A 151 -13.51 -40.42 -24.90
CA GLU A 151 -13.10 -41.83 -24.76
C GLU A 151 -13.27 -42.64 -26.04
N VAL A 152 -14.36 -42.40 -26.77
CA VAL A 152 -14.65 -43.12 -28.02
C VAL A 152 -13.94 -42.48 -29.21
N LEU A 153 -13.93 -41.15 -29.31
CA LEU A 153 -13.40 -40.44 -30.49
C LEU A 153 -11.89 -40.17 -30.45
N ARG A 154 -11.32 -40.05 -29.25
CA ARG A 154 -9.93 -39.64 -28.99
C ARG A 154 -9.38 -40.43 -27.79
N PRO A 155 -9.14 -41.74 -27.91
CA PRO A 155 -8.72 -42.59 -26.80
C PRO A 155 -7.36 -42.21 -26.18
N ASP A 156 -6.62 -41.28 -26.79
CA ASP A 156 -5.39 -40.67 -26.29
C ASP A 156 -5.62 -39.57 -25.23
N VAL A 157 -6.84 -39.07 -25.09
CA VAL A 157 -7.23 -37.96 -24.21
C VAL A 157 -7.73 -38.37 -22.80
N PRO A 158 -8.46 -39.49 -22.59
CA PRO A 158 -9.09 -39.85 -21.32
C PRO A 158 -8.14 -40.01 -20.14
N GLY A 159 -6.92 -40.51 -20.36
CA GLY A 159 -5.91 -40.61 -19.30
C GLY A 159 -5.57 -39.26 -18.68
N LEU A 160 -5.64 -38.18 -19.47
CA LEU A 160 -5.40 -36.80 -19.01
C LEU A 160 -6.66 -36.15 -18.43
N LEU A 161 -7.84 -36.49 -18.96
CA LEU A 161 -9.10 -35.91 -18.48
C LEU A 161 -9.68 -36.61 -17.24
N GLY A 162 -9.35 -37.88 -16.99
CA GLY A 162 -9.76 -38.59 -15.78
C GLY A 162 -9.17 -37.97 -14.51
N VAL A 163 -7.90 -37.56 -14.58
CA VAL A 163 -7.23 -36.80 -13.51
C VAL A 163 -7.90 -35.43 -13.31
N ALA A 164 -8.23 -34.74 -14.41
CA ALA A 164 -8.89 -33.44 -14.35
C ALA A 164 -10.33 -33.51 -13.81
N ALA A 165 -11.08 -34.57 -14.13
CA ALA A 165 -12.43 -34.82 -13.59
C ALA A 165 -12.40 -35.18 -12.10
N ALA A 166 -11.40 -35.97 -11.67
CA ALA A 166 -11.15 -36.21 -10.24
C ALA A 166 -10.78 -34.90 -9.52
N GLY A 167 -9.99 -34.02 -10.15
CA GLY A 167 -9.70 -32.68 -9.65
C GLY A 167 -10.94 -31.79 -9.50
N GLU A 168 -11.88 -31.82 -10.46
CA GLU A 168 -13.15 -31.10 -10.35
C GLU A 168 -14.02 -31.63 -9.21
N ALA A 169 -14.13 -32.95 -9.06
CA ALA A 169 -14.87 -33.56 -7.96
C ALA A 169 -14.26 -33.21 -6.60
N ALA A 170 -12.93 -33.23 -6.48
CA ALA A 170 -12.22 -32.84 -5.28
C ALA A 170 -12.38 -31.33 -4.99
N THR A 171 -12.37 -30.47 -6.02
CA THR A 171 -12.61 -29.02 -5.87
C THR A 171 -14.03 -28.75 -5.36
N GLN A 172 -15.01 -29.49 -5.88
CA GLN A 172 -16.40 -29.39 -5.43
C GLN A 172 -16.53 -29.85 -3.97
N ALA A 173 -15.92 -30.98 -3.60
CA ALA A 173 -15.85 -31.44 -2.21
C ALA A 173 -15.18 -30.40 -1.31
N GLY A 174 -14.11 -29.75 -1.77
CA GLY A 174 -13.46 -28.64 -1.06
C GLY A 174 -14.37 -27.44 -0.86
N ALA A 175 -15.16 -27.04 -1.86
CA ALA A 175 -16.14 -25.97 -1.74
C ALA A 175 -17.31 -26.31 -0.78
N ASP A 176 -17.68 -27.58 -0.68
CA ASP A 176 -18.64 -28.06 0.31
C ASP A 176 -18.01 -28.06 1.72
N LEU A 177 -16.75 -28.46 1.85
CA LEU A 177 -16.02 -28.48 3.12
C LEU A 177 -15.87 -27.09 3.73
N VAL A 178 -15.48 -26.09 2.92
CA VAL A 178 -15.38 -24.67 3.33
C VAL A 178 -16.73 -24.18 3.86
N ARG A 179 -17.84 -24.55 3.22
CA ARG A 179 -19.19 -24.17 3.69
C ARG A 179 -19.57 -24.86 5.00
N GLN A 180 -19.08 -26.06 5.25
CA GLN A 180 -19.44 -26.84 6.44
C GLN A 180 -18.64 -26.48 7.70
N VAL A 181 -17.53 -25.73 7.63
CA VAL A 181 -16.73 -25.36 8.82
C VAL A 181 -17.56 -24.64 9.88
N HIS A 182 -18.42 -23.70 9.48
CA HIS A 182 -19.31 -23.00 10.41
C HIS A 182 -20.35 -23.95 11.05
N SER A 183 -20.89 -24.87 10.25
CA SER A 183 -21.84 -25.90 10.72
C SER A 183 -21.17 -26.89 11.67
N LEU A 184 -19.90 -27.24 11.42
CA LEU A 184 -19.07 -28.05 12.31
C LEU A 184 -18.87 -27.33 13.64
N HIS A 185 -18.47 -26.05 13.63
CA HIS A 185 -18.31 -25.21 14.83
C HIS A 185 -19.59 -25.13 15.67
N THR A 186 -20.76 -25.03 15.03
CA THR A 186 -22.08 -24.95 15.69
C THR A 186 -22.69 -26.32 16.01
N ALA A 187 -21.96 -27.42 15.80
CA ALA A 187 -22.38 -28.80 16.04
C ALA A 187 -23.59 -29.27 15.21
N GLN A 188 -23.85 -28.61 14.08
CA GLN A 188 -24.89 -29.01 13.12
C GLN A 188 -24.42 -30.15 12.19
N VAL A 189 -23.11 -30.31 12.02
CA VAL A 189 -22.49 -31.41 11.27
C VAL A 189 -21.68 -32.26 12.25
N ALA A 190 -21.84 -33.58 12.20
CA ALA A 190 -21.08 -34.50 13.01
C ALA A 190 -19.60 -34.52 12.53
N PRO A 191 -18.60 -34.55 13.44
CA PRO A 191 -17.18 -34.64 13.08
C PRO A 191 -16.88 -35.74 12.06
N ARG A 192 -17.55 -36.89 12.17
CA ARG A 192 -17.37 -38.03 11.26
C ARG A 192 -17.76 -37.71 9.81
N ASP A 193 -18.89 -37.04 9.59
CA ASP A 193 -19.38 -36.72 8.25
C ASP A 193 -18.48 -35.66 7.60
N TRP A 194 -17.97 -34.73 8.41
CA TRP A 194 -17.02 -33.72 7.96
C TRP A 194 -15.67 -34.34 7.58
N LEU A 195 -15.15 -35.29 8.37
CA LEU A 195 -13.90 -36.02 8.05
C LEU A 195 -14.03 -36.87 6.76
N GLN A 196 -15.20 -37.46 6.47
CA GLN A 196 -15.41 -38.15 5.20
C GLN A 196 -15.38 -37.19 3.99
N LEU A 197 -15.88 -35.97 4.16
CA LEU A 197 -15.80 -34.93 3.14
C LEU A 197 -14.38 -34.40 2.97
N LEU A 198 -13.61 -34.35 4.07
CA LEU A 198 -12.17 -34.02 4.06
C LEU A 198 -11.40 -35.00 3.17
N ASP A 199 -11.61 -36.31 3.35
CA ASP A 199 -10.95 -37.35 2.55
C ASP A 199 -11.23 -37.17 1.04
N ALA A 200 -12.46 -36.80 0.68
CA ALA A 200 -12.83 -36.55 -0.71
C ALA A 200 -12.24 -35.24 -1.28
N ALA A 201 -11.93 -34.26 -0.43
CA ALA A 201 -11.39 -32.96 -0.81
C ALA A 201 -9.86 -32.92 -0.87
N LEU A 202 -9.16 -33.84 -0.17
CA LEU A 202 -7.70 -33.91 -0.10
C LEU A 202 -7.00 -33.79 -1.45
N PRO A 203 -7.41 -34.50 -2.53
CA PRO A 203 -6.74 -34.40 -3.83
C PRO A 203 -6.77 -32.99 -4.44
N ALA A 204 -7.73 -32.14 -4.02
CA ALA A 204 -7.83 -30.77 -4.52
C ALA A 204 -6.67 -29.89 -4.03
N LEU A 205 -6.02 -30.21 -2.91
CA LEU A 205 -4.89 -29.45 -2.37
C LEU A 205 -3.68 -29.42 -3.32
N HIS A 206 -3.59 -30.36 -4.25
CA HIS A 206 -2.56 -30.36 -5.29
C HIS A 206 -2.84 -29.37 -6.43
N LEU A 207 -4.03 -28.75 -6.46
CA LEU A 207 -4.39 -27.73 -7.44
C LEU A 207 -3.93 -26.34 -6.97
N PRO A 208 -3.59 -25.41 -7.89
CA PRO A 208 -3.20 -24.05 -7.51
C PRO A 208 -4.37 -23.26 -6.88
N ASN A 209 -4.03 -22.28 -6.05
CA ASN A 209 -4.96 -21.31 -5.40
C ASN A 209 -5.98 -21.91 -4.42
N GLN A 210 -5.60 -22.95 -3.67
CA GLN A 210 -6.49 -23.64 -2.72
C GLN A 210 -6.34 -23.14 -1.28
N ASP A 211 -5.85 -21.91 -1.07
CA ASP A 211 -5.58 -21.34 0.26
C ASP A 211 -6.82 -21.38 1.17
N ARG A 212 -8.01 -21.12 0.60
CA ARG A 212 -9.27 -21.17 1.34
C ARG A 212 -9.66 -22.58 1.77
N LEU A 213 -9.36 -23.58 0.94
CA LEU A 213 -9.59 -24.97 1.29
C LEU A 213 -8.66 -25.38 2.42
N LEU A 214 -7.36 -25.06 2.30
CA LEU A 214 -6.37 -25.34 3.33
C LEU A 214 -6.75 -24.68 4.68
N GLU A 215 -7.14 -23.40 4.66
CA GLU A 215 -7.62 -22.69 5.85
C GLU A 215 -8.83 -23.39 6.48
N ALA A 216 -9.82 -23.79 5.68
CA ALA A 216 -11.02 -24.48 6.14
C ALA A 216 -10.70 -25.87 6.74
N MET A 217 -9.76 -26.61 6.14
CA MET A 217 -9.31 -27.90 6.64
C MET A 217 -8.63 -27.76 8.00
N ILE A 218 -7.74 -26.78 8.15
CA ILE A 218 -7.03 -26.50 9.41
C ILE A 218 -7.99 -26.06 10.50
N GLN A 219 -8.89 -25.12 10.20
CA GLN A 219 -9.92 -24.67 11.14
C GLN A 219 -10.83 -25.82 11.56
N GLY A 220 -11.27 -26.65 10.62
CA GLY A 220 -12.13 -27.78 10.90
C GLY A 220 -11.45 -28.85 11.77
N LEU A 221 -10.21 -29.21 11.46
CA LEU A 221 -9.42 -30.14 12.28
C LEU A 221 -9.19 -29.60 13.69
N ALA A 222 -8.90 -28.30 13.84
CA ALA A 222 -8.78 -27.66 15.15
C ALA A 222 -10.06 -27.80 15.98
N ILE A 223 -11.23 -27.56 15.37
CA ILE A 223 -12.54 -27.70 16.03
C ILE A 223 -12.78 -29.15 16.45
N VAL A 224 -12.47 -30.11 15.58
CA VAL A 224 -12.62 -31.55 15.85
C VAL A 224 -11.72 -31.99 17.01
N CYS A 225 -10.45 -31.59 16.99
CA CYS A 225 -9.49 -31.88 18.05
C CYS A 225 -9.90 -31.26 19.40
N PHE A 226 -10.36 -30.01 19.40
CA PHE A 226 -10.78 -29.33 20.63
C PHE A 226 -11.97 -30.04 21.30
N ARG A 227 -12.94 -30.50 20.50
CA ARG A 227 -14.09 -31.27 21.01
C ARG A 227 -13.72 -32.61 21.62
N CYS A 228 -12.61 -33.23 21.19
CA CYS A 228 -12.15 -34.47 21.79
C CYS A 228 -11.67 -34.28 23.25
N GLY A 229 -11.18 -33.09 23.60
CA GLY A 229 -10.75 -32.76 24.96
C GLY A 229 -11.90 -32.54 25.95
N ASP A 230 -13.06 -32.13 25.46
CA ASP A 230 -14.22 -31.71 26.26
C ASP A 230 -15.17 -32.86 26.64
N GLY A 231 -14.75 -34.12 26.45
CA GLY A 231 -15.55 -35.34 26.65
C GLY A 231 -16.14 -35.57 28.05
N LYS A 232 -16.07 -34.59 28.96
CA LYS A 232 -16.76 -34.60 30.25
C LYS A 232 -18.22 -34.12 30.17
N ASP A 233 -18.61 -33.35 29.17
CA ASP A 233 -19.94 -32.72 29.14
C ASP A 233 -20.99 -33.43 28.26
N GLU A 234 -20.59 -34.34 27.37
CA GLU A 234 -21.53 -35.03 26.47
C GLU A 234 -22.45 -36.07 27.16
N ARG A 235 -22.22 -36.36 28.46
CA ARG A 235 -23.13 -37.19 29.29
C ARG A 235 -24.29 -36.40 29.92
N GLN A 236 -24.40 -35.09 29.69
CA GLN A 236 -25.55 -34.28 30.13
C GLN A 236 -26.31 -33.65 28.95
N ALA A 237 -26.80 -34.47 28.01
CA ALA A 237 -27.90 -34.03 27.15
C ALA A 237 -29.22 -34.01 27.94
N PRO A 238 -30.08 -32.98 27.78
CA PRO A 238 -31.23 -32.76 28.65
C PRO A 238 -32.35 -33.76 28.35
N GLN A 239 -32.71 -34.58 29.35
CA GLN A 239 -34.01 -35.24 29.36
C GLN A 239 -35.10 -34.15 29.43
N SER A 240 -36.01 -34.22 28.46
CA SER A 240 -37.12 -33.30 28.28
C SER A 240 -38.08 -33.30 29.48
N HIS A 241 -38.28 -32.12 30.06
CA HIS A 241 -39.41 -31.86 30.96
C HIS A 241 -40.69 -31.64 30.14
N ALA A 242 -41.71 -32.47 30.39
CA ALA A 242 -43.11 -32.06 30.29
C ALA A 242 -43.65 -31.78 31.71
N PRO A 243 -44.57 -30.81 31.90
CA PRO A 243 -44.78 -30.18 33.21
C PRO A 243 -46.06 -30.66 33.91
N SER A 244 -46.02 -30.82 35.25
CA SER A 244 -47.10 -30.33 36.15
C SER A 244 -46.87 -30.61 37.64
N ARG A 245 -46.78 -29.51 38.39
CA ARG A 245 -47.51 -29.16 39.65
C ARG A 245 -47.49 -30.07 40.89
N ARG A 246 -47.13 -29.39 42.01
CA ARG A 246 -47.65 -29.48 43.41
C ARG A 246 -47.17 -30.69 44.22
N LEU A 247 -46.90 -30.67 45.54
CA LEU A 247 -47.05 -29.76 46.68
C LEU A 247 -46.19 -30.36 47.84
N PHE A 248 -45.63 -29.50 48.71
CA PHE A 248 -45.36 -29.63 50.16
C PHE A 248 -44.59 -30.82 50.81
N GLU A 249 -43.81 -30.42 51.81
CA GLU A 249 -43.47 -31.08 53.09
C GLU A 249 -42.25 -32.03 53.22
N THR A 250 -41.26 -31.55 53.98
CA THR A 250 -40.44 -32.31 54.95
C THR A 250 -41.33 -32.79 56.12
N PRO A 251 -40.95 -33.72 57.06
CA PRO A 251 -39.59 -34.06 57.55
C PRO A 251 -39.40 -35.53 58.06
N GLN A 252 -38.35 -35.75 58.88
CA GLN A 252 -38.03 -36.87 59.81
C GLN A 252 -36.94 -37.85 59.32
N ARG A 253 -35.75 -38.02 59.95
CA ARG A 253 -35.31 -38.20 61.36
C ARG A 253 -35.52 -39.62 61.90
N GLY A 254 -34.43 -40.25 62.35
CA GLY A 254 -34.40 -41.45 63.20
C GLY A 254 -33.41 -42.49 62.65
N ASP A 255 -32.17 -42.54 63.13
CA ASP A 255 -31.71 -43.19 64.37
C ASP A 255 -31.52 -44.70 64.25
N GLY A 256 -30.35 -45.17 64.70
CA GLY A 256 -30.25 -46.46 65.38
C GLY A 256 -29.04 -47.33 65.04
N GLY A 257 -28.08 -47.40 65.97
CA GLY A 257 -27.56 -48.72 66.39
C GLY A 257 -26.08 -49.05 66.17
N SER A 258 -25.27 -48.65 67.15
CA SER A 258 -24.02 -49.28 67.66
C SER A 258 -24.11 -50.82 67.91
N PRO A 259 -23.08 -51.52 68.47
CA PRO A 259 -21.59 -51.37 68.43
C PRO A 259 -20.82 -52.74 68.40
N GLY A 260 -19.49 -52.68 68.38
CA GLY A 260 -18.56 -53.73 68.86
C GLY A 260 -17.53 -54.15 67.81
N GLY A 261 -16.23 -54.30 68.05
CA GLY A 261 -15.38 -54.18 69.23
C GLY A 261 -14.04 -54.88 68.91
N VAL A 262 -12.95 -54.39 69.51
CA VAL A 262 -11.71 -55.13 69.86
C VAL A 262 -10.63 -55.37 68.78
N GLU A 263 -9.50 -54.66 69.00
CA GLU A 263 -8.06 -55.02 68.88
C GLU A 263 -7.37 -55.40 67.55
N ALA A 264 -6.36 -54.56 67.24
CA ALA A 264 -4.96 -54.86 66.91
C ALA A 264 -4.59 -55.88 65.82
N ALA A 265 -3.97 -55.40 64.74
CA ALA A 265 -2.60 -55.80 64.33
C ALA A 265 -2.13 -55.01 63.10
N GLN A 266 -0.82 -54.76 63.07
CA GLN A 266 -0.04 -54.09 62.02
C GLN A 266 -0.02 -54.87 60.70
N GLY A 267 0.17 -54.18 59.57
CA GLY A 267 0.83 -54.76 58.39
C GLY A 267 0.24 -54.41 57.01
N ALA A 268 0.91 -53.49 56.32
CA ALA A 268 1.17 -53.44 54.87
C ALA A 268 0.11 -53.93 53.84
N SER A 269 -0.38 -53.02 52.99
CA SER A 269 -0.01 -52.92 51.57
C SER A 269 -1.01 -52.03 50.82
N ALA A 270 -0.48 -51.07 50.05
CA ALA A 270 -1.26 -50.21 49.17
C ALA A 270 -1.58 -50.96 47.87
N HIS A 271 -2.87 -51.15 47.58
CA HIS A 271 -3.36 -51.54 46.27
C HIS A 271 -3.55 -50.30 45.40
N GLY A 272 -2.77 -50.25 44.31
CA GLY A 272 -2.92 -49.27 43.24
C GLY A 272 -4.18 -49.54 42.42
N GLY A 273 -5.04 -48.52 42.32
CA GLY A 273 -6.15 -48.49 41.37
C GLY A 273 -5.62 -48.16 39.97
N SER A 274 -5.64 -49.15 39.09
CA SER A 274 -5.48 -48.97 37.65
C SER A 274 -6.66 -48.14 37.11
N HIS A 275 -6.40 -46.90 36.73
CA HIS A 275 -7.31 -46.13 35.87
C HIS A 275 -7.35 -46.82 34.51
N ALA A 276 -8.44 -47.50 34.20
CA ALA A 276 -8.70 -48.00 32.86
C ALA A 276 -8.70 -46.81 31.89
N ALA A 277 -7.74 -46.81 30.95
CA ALA A 277 -7.69 -45.84 29.87
C ALA A 277 -8.98 -45.97 29.05
N GLU A 278 -9.85 -44.96 29.14
CA GLU A 278 -11.02 -44.87 28.27
C GLU A 278 -10.53 -44.77 26.82
N ALA A 279 -10.98 -45.70 25.97
CA ALA A 279 -10.60 -45.73 24.57
C ALA A 279 -11.10 -44.46 23.86
N MET A 280 -10.20 -43.75 23.17
CA MET A 280 -10.56 -42.61 22.33
C MET A 280 -11.62 -43.02 21.28
N PRO A 281 -12.60 -42.16 20.99
CA PRO A 281 -13.60 -42.45 19.95
C PRO A 281 -12.94 -42.58 18.57
N GLU A 282 -13.44 -43.49 17.72
CA GLU A 282 -12.85 -43.82 16.40
C GLU A 282 -12.64 -42.59 15.50
N TRP A 283 -13.51 -41.58 15.58
CA TRP A 283 -13.35 -40.37 14.77
C TRP A 283 -12.18 -39.49 15.22
N ALA A 284 -11.75 -39.56 16.49
CA ALA A 284 -10.59 -38.85 16.98
C ALA A 284 -9.29 -39.47 16.45
N GLN A 285 -9.25 -40.79 16.33
CA GLN A 285 -8.15 -41.50 15.66
C GLN A 285 -8.11 -41.17 14.16
N ALA A 286 -9.28 -41.05 13.51
CA ALA A 286 -9.35 -40.62 12.10
C ALA A 286 -8.89 -39.17 11.92
N ALA A 287 -9.24 -38.26 12.84
CA ALA A 287 -8.76 -36.88 12.83
C ALA A 287 -7.25 -36.78 13.04
N GLU A 288 -6.69 -37.56 13.97
CA GLU A 288 -5.25 -37.66 14.19
C GLU A 288 -4.52 -38.23 12.96
N ALA A 289 -5.06 -39.28 12.34
CA ALA A 289 -4.50 -39.85 11.12
C ALA A 289 -4.52 -38.84 9.95
N ALA A 290 -5.64 -38.15 9.73
CA ALA A 290 -5.75 -37.11 8.71
C ALA A 290 -4.80 -35.93 8.98
N PHE A 291 -4.61 -35.56 10.25
CA PHE A 291 -3.66 -34.53 10.64
C PHE A 291 -2.20 -34.95 10.38
N LEU A 292 -1.85 -36.20 10.70
CA LEU A 292 -0.52 -36.76 10.40
C LEU A 292 -0.28 -36.87 8.89
N GLU A 293 -1.29 -37.26 8.12
CA GLU A 293 -1.22 -37.29 6.65
C GLU A 293 -0.94 -35.88 6.09
N LEU A 294 -1.66 -34.86 6.58
CA LEU A 294 -1.45 -33.47 6.20
C LEU A 294 -0.08 -32.91 6.64
N LEU A 295 0.44 -33.32 7.80
CA LEU A 295 1.79 -32.98 8.25
C LEU A 295 2.87 -33.60 7.36
N SER A 296 2.60 -34.78 6.78
CA SER A 296 3.49 -35.48 5.85
C SER A 296 3.28 -35.11 4.38
N HIS A 297 2.38 -34.17 4.09
CA HIS A 297 1.98 -33.82 2.73
C HIS A 297 3.15 -33.20 1.94
N GLU A 298 3.31 -33.58 0.66
CA GLU A 298 4.43 -33.14 -0.19
C GLU A 298 4.48 -31.62 -0.41
N SER A 299 3.33 -30.95 -0.28
CA SER A 299 3.24 -29.48 -0.37
C SER A 299 3.67 -28.83 0.94
N SER A 300 4.79 -28.09 0.90
CA SER A 300 5.35 -27.39 2.06
C SER A 300 4.40 -26.36 2.67
N THR A 301 3.50 -25.74 1.88
CA THR A 301 2.48 -24.82 2.40
C THR A 301 1.44 -25.52 3.26
N VAL A 302 1.00 -26.73 2.86
CA VAL A 302 0.04 -27.54 3.63
C VAL A 302 0.67 -27.99 4.94
N ALA A 303 1.89 -28.49 4.88
CA ALA A 303 2.63 -28.92 6.05
C ALA A 303 2.86 -27.72 7.00
N LEU A 304 3.42 -26.60 6.52
CA LEU A 304 3.66 -25.40 7.33
C LEU A 304 2.40 -24.86 8.02
N ALA A 305 1.26 -24.90 7.34
CA ALA A 305 -0.01 -24.45 7.91
C ALA A 305 -0.56 -25.42 8.98
N CYS A 306 -0.27 -26.72 8.88
CA CYS A 306 -0.52 -27.67 9.98
C CYS A 306 0.43 -27.44 11.16
N TYR A 307 1.67 -27.04 10.90
CA TYR A 307 2.64 -26.67 11.95
C TYR A 307 2.28 -25.36 12.66
N SER A 308 1.74 -24.36 11.96
CA SER A 308 1.26 -23.13 12.63
C SER A 308 0.05 -23.41 13.53
N LEU A 309 -0.79 -24.39 13.16
CA LEU A 309 -1.83 -24.89 14.05
C LEU A 309 -1.23 -25.57 15.29
N LEU A 310 -0.21 -26.42 15.12
CA LEU A 310 0.53 -27.00 16.25
C LEU A 310 1.14 -25.91 17.13
N GLU A 311 1.74 -24.87 16.55
CA GLU A 311 2.32 -23.74 17.28
C GLU A 311 1.26 -22.99 18.10
N GLY A 312 0.07 -22.75 17.51
CA GLY A 312 -1.06 -22.16 18.23
C GLY A 312 -1.56 -23.04 19.38
N LEU A 313 -1.71 -24.35 19.15
CA LEU A 313 -2.09 -25.32 20.20
C LEU A 313 -1.01 -25.45 21.28
N ALA A 314 0.26 -25.32 20.89
CA ALA A 314 1.43 -25.37 21.76
C ALA A 314 1.57 -24.14 22.66
N GLN A 315 1.12 -22.96 22.23
CA GLN A 315 1.13 -21.75 23.06
C GLN A 315 0.11 -21.81 24.21
N ASP A 316 -0.97 -22.59 24.06
CA ASP A 316 -2.02 -22.76 25.08
C ASP A 316 -1.84 -24.03 25.95
N ALA A 317 -0.96 -24.96 25.57
CA ALA A 317 -0.73 -26.21 26.28
C ALA A 317 0.63 -26.27 26.99
N SER A 318 0.68 -26.79 28.22
CA SER A 318 1.94 -27.06 28.92
C SER A 318 2.73 -28.16 28.20
N PHE A 319 3.84 -27.83 27.55
CA PHE A 319 4.74 -28.80 26.91
C PHE A 319 5.23 -29.85 27.92
N ARG A 320 5.26 -31.11 27.47
CA ARG A 320 5.79 -32.24 28.22
C ARG A 320 7.16 -32.64 27.67
N PRO A 321 8.01 -33.30 28.48
CA PRO A 321 9.27 -33.88 28.00
C PRO A 321 9.10 -34.78 26.76
N ALA A 322 7.98 -35.52 26.67
CA ALA A 322 7.67 -36.37 25.52
C ALA A 322 7.50 -35.59 24.21
N ASP A 323 7.02 -34.35 24.27
CA ASP A 323 6.84 -33.51 23.09
C ASP A 323 8.20 -33.06 22.53
N VAL A 324 9.17 -32.79 23.41
CA VAL A 324 10.57 -32.53 23.02
C VAL A 324 11.19 -33.76 22.36
N SER A 325 10.92 -34.96 22.87
CA SER A 325 11.35 -36.21 22.23
C SER A 325 10.72 -36.40 20.84
N ASN A 326 9.47 -36.01 20.64
CA ASN A 326 8.82 -36.04 19.32
C ASN A 326 9.44 -35.02 18.36
N LEU A 327 9.75 -33.80 18.82
CA LEU A 327 10.45 -32.79 18.03
C LEU A 327 11.87 -33.24 17.64
N LEU A 328 12.58 -33.93 18.55
CA LEU A 328 13.86 -34.56 18.25
C LEU A 328 13.71 -35.67 17.21
N ALA A 329 12.66 -36.50 17.29
CA ALA A 329 12.37 -37.51 16.29
C ALA A 329 12.14 -36.88 14.90
N ILE A 330 11.35 -35.80 14.82
CA ILE A 330 11.13 -35.02 13.59
C ILE A 330 12.46 -34.46 13.07
N LEU A 331 13.24 -33.79 13.92
CA LEU A 331 14.54 -33.21 13.54
C LEU A 331 15.50 -34.29 13.00
N SER A 332 15.50 -35.47 13.61
CA SER A 332 16.37 -36.59 13.25
C SER A 332 15.96 -37.35 11.99
N ASN A 333 14.68 -37.29 11.58
CA ASN A 333 14.17 -38.04 10.45
C ASN A 333 14.59 -37.39 9.12
N ALA A 334 15.49 -38.06 8.39
CA ALA A 334 16.03 -37.57 7.12
C ALA A 334 15.01 -37.60 5.97
N GLU A 335 13.92 -38.35 6.10
CA GLU A 335 12.87 -38.48 5.08
C GLU A 335 11.86 -37.32 5.12
N LEU A 336 11.84 -36.53 6.21
CA LEU A 336 10.95 -35.37 6.35
C LEU A 336 11.52 -34.14 5.64
N ALA A 337 10.62 -33.28 5.14
CA ALA A 337 10.98 -32.02 4.49
C ALA A 337 11.85 -31.13 5.41
N MET A 338 12.84 -30.45 4.82
CA MET A 338 13.85 -29.70 5.58
C MET A 338 13.24 -28.57 6.41
N GLU A 339 12.18 -27.95 5.92
CA GLU A 339 11.43 -26.88 6.59
C GLU A 339 10.80 -27.38 7.90
N LEU A 340 10.31 -28.62 7.93
CA LEU A 340 9.71 -29.22 9.13
C LEU A 340 10.77 -29.50 10.18
N ARG A 341 11.89 -30.06 9.75
CA ARG A 341 13.05 -30.31 10.60
C ARG A 341 13.60 -28.99 11.15
N ARG A 342 13.65 -27.94 10.32
CA ARG A 342 14.06 -26.60 10.71
C ARG A 342 13.11 -26.02 11.75
N SER A 343 11.80 -26.11 11.52
CA SER A 343 10.78 -25.65 12.46
C SER A 343 10.88 -26.38 13.80
N ALA A 344 11.11 -27.69 13.80
CA ALA A 344 11.34 -28.46 15.02
C ALA A 344 12.56 -27.94 15.80
N ALA A 345 13.67 -27.60 15.13
CA ALA A 345 14.83 -26.99 15.77
C ALA A 345 14.52 -25.60 16.36
N GLU A 346 13.75 -24.77 15.65
CA GLU A 346 13.34 -23.43 16.12
C GLU A 346 12.38 -23.51 17.32
N GLN A 347 11.46 -24.48 17.35
CA GLN A 347 10.59 -24.72 18.50
C GLN A 347 11.38 -25.21 19.71
N MET A 348 12.30 -26.17 19.53
CA MET A 348 13.18 -26.61 20.61
C MET A 348 14.04 -25.46 21.15
N MET A 349 14.43 -24.51 20.30
CA MET A 349 15.18 -23.30 20.71
C MET A 349 14.33 -22.40 21.62
N ALA A 350 13.02 -22.26 21.35
CA ALA A 350 12.12 -21.53 22.23
C ALA A 350 11.91 -22.24 23.58
N LEU A 351 11.90 -23.58 23.59
CA LEU A 351 11.71 -24.40 24.79
C LEU A 351 12.97 -24.56 25.64
N ALA A 352 14.17 -24.32 25.08
CA ALA A 352 15.45 -24.52 25.76
C ALA A 352 15.64 -23.68 27.04
N GLY A 353 14.88 -22.59 27.21
CA GLY A 353 14.87 -21.80 28.44
C GLY A 353 14.27 -22.53 29.65
N GLU A 354 13.31 -23.42 29.44
CA GLU A 354 12.60 -24.13 30.52
C GLU A 354 13.45 -25.30 31.04
N ALA A 355 13.78 -25.29 32.35
CA ALA A 355 14.72 -26.25 32.93
C ALA A 355 14.29 -27.72 32.72
N ARG A 356 12.99 -28.03 32.87
CA ARG A 356 12.46 -29.39 32.73
C ARG A 356 12.53 -29.91 31.29
N LEU A 357 12.33 -29.06 30.30
CA LEU A 357 12.38 -29.44 28.89
C LEU A 357 13.83 -29.48 28.38
N ARG A 358 14.67 -28.59 28.91
CA ARG A 358 16.10 -28.55 28.65
C ARG A 358 16.81 -29.84 29.09
N GLU A 359 16.37 -30.50 30.17
CA GLU A 359 16.93 -31.80 30.58
C GLU A 359 16.93 -32.84 29.44
N VAL A 360 15.88 -32.88 28.61
CA VAL A 360 15.77 -33.79 27.46
C VAL A 360 16.73 -33.39 26.34
N LEU A 361 16.92 -32.09 26.11
CA LEU A 361 17.84 -31.55 25.11
C LEU A 361 19.32 -31.70 25.52
N GLU A 362 19.60 -31.78 26.83
CA GLU A 362 20.93 -32.00 27.40
C GLU A 362 21.37 -33.48 27.40
N GLU A 363 20.48 -34.41 27.03
CA GLU A 363 20.84 -35.82 26.86
C GLU A 363 21.86 -36.00 25.73
N GLU A 364 22.79 -36.94 25.91
CA GLU A 364 23.88 -37.21 24.94
C GLU A 364 23.36 -37.44 23.53
N ALA A 365 22.32 -38.26 23.40
CA ALA A 365 21.73 -38.62 22.12
C ALA A 365 21.15 -37.39 21.42
N SER A 366 20.42 -36.54 22.16
CA SER A 366 19.84 -35.29 21.67
C SER A 366 20.93 -34.33 21.19
N LEU A 367 21.95 -34.09 22.01
CA LEU A 367 23.09 -33.22 21.66
C LEU A 367 23.86 -33.75 20.44
N TRP A 368 24.05 -35.06 20.36
CA TRP A 368 24.67 -35.70 19.21
C TRP A 368 23.87 -35.46 17.93
N THR A 369 22.56 -35.73 17.93
CA THR A 369 21.68 -35.50 16.79
C THR A 369 21.70 -34.03 16.33
N ILE A 370 21.55 -33.08 17.26
CA ILE A 370 21.57 -31.65 16.95
C ILE A 370 22.94 -31.24 16.37
N THR A 371 24.04 -31.73 16.96
CA THR A 371 25.39 -31.41 16.51
C THR A 371 25.71 -32.03 15.15
N CYS A 372 25.24 -33.24 14.86
CA CYS A 372 25.35 -33.83 13.53
C CYS A 372 24.66 -32.96 12.47
N ILE A 373 23.44 -32.51 12.73
CA ILE A 373 22.69 -31.65 11.79
C ILE A 373 23.38 -30.29 11.61
N ALA A 374 23.84 -29.67 12.70
CA ALA A 374 24.64 -28.44 12.66
C ALA A 374 25.94 -28.62 11.85
N ALA A 375 26.56 -29.81 11.92
CA ALA A 375 27.79 -30.17 11.23
C ALA A 375 27.58 -30.69 9.79
N LEU A 376 26.36 -30.64 9.24
CA LEU A 376 26.01 -31.23 7.94
C LEU A 376 26.38 -32.73 7.85
N ARG A 377 26.10 -33.47 8.92
CA ARG A 377 26.30 -34.92 9.01
C ARG A 377 24.98 -35.64 9.22
N ASP A 378 24.90 -36.86 8.73
CA ASP A 378 23.74 -37.73 8.95
C ASP A 378 23.67 -38.12 10.44
N PRO A 379 22.54 -37.85 11.13
CA PRO A 379 22.39 -38.10 12.55
C PRO A 379 22.42 -39.59 12.92
N SER A 380 22.13 -40.50 11.99
CA SER A 380 22.07 -41.95 12.25
C SER A 380 23.44 -42.61 12.34
N ASN A 381 24.44 -42.07 11.63
CA ASN A 381 25.75 -42.69 11.46
C ASN A 381 26.93 -41.71 11.65
N GLY A 382 26.68 -40.41 11.76
CA GLY A 382 27.71 -39.37 11.91
C GLY A 382 28.66 -39.24 10.71
N ALA A 383 28.28 -39.77 9.55
CA ALA A 383 28.99 -39.60 8.29
C ALA A 383 28.72 -38.20 7.72
N ALA A 384 29.71 -37.60 7.07
CA ALA A 384 29.47 -36.40 6.27
C ALA A 384 28.45 -36.73 5.18
N LEU A 385 27.49 -35.83 4.93
CA LEU A 385 26.41 -35.99 3.94
C LEU A 385 26.89 -36.22 2.48
N THR A 386 28.18 -36.40 2.25
CA THR A 386 28.83 -36.34 0.93
C THR A 386 29.19 -37.69 0.31
N ALA A 387 29.01 -38.85 0.95
CA ALA A 387 29.29 -40.12 0.27
C ALA A 387 28.10 -40.58 -0.60
N SER A 388 26.90 -40.72 -0.02
CA SER A 388 25.72 -41.18 -0.76
C SER A 388 25.17 -40.15 -1.75
N GLN A 389 25.30 -38.85 -1.45
CA GLN A 389 24.91 -37.78 -2.38
C GLN A 389 25.93 -37.57 -3.50
N ALA A 390 27.23 -37.75 -3.24
CA ALA A 390 28.23 -37.75 -4.32
C ALA A 390 28.07 -38.98 -5.21
N ASP A 391 27.73 -40.14 -4.65
CA ASP A 391 27.45 -41.35 -5.44
C ASP A 391 26.16 -41.20 -6.27
N ALA A 392 25.11 -40.56 -5.72
CA ALA A 392 23.87 -40.26 -6.45
C ALA A 392 24.07 -39.20 -7.55
N LEU A 393 24.86 -38.15 -7.30
CA LEU A 393 25.23 -37.13 -8.30
C LEU A 393 26.18 -37.70 -9.37
N ALA A 394 27.10 -38.58 -8.98
CA ALA A 394 27.97 -39.33 -9.91
C ALA A 394 27.16 -40.30 -10.77
N ALA A 395 26.13 -40.95 -10.22
CA ALA A 395 25.19 -41.78 -10.99
C ALA A 395 24.37 -40.95 -12.00
N GLN A 396 24.24 -39.64 -11.79
CA GLN A 396 23.62 -38.68 -12.72
C GLN A 396 24.62 -37.99 -13.66
N GLY A 397 25.91 -38.34 -13.60
CA GLY A 397 26.96 -37.79 -14.47
C GLY A 397 27.45 -36.39 -14.10
N LEU A 398 27.16 -35.93 -12.88
CA LEU A 398 27.61 -34.63 -12.36
C LEU A 398 28.92 -34.80 -11.58
N ALA A 399 29.84 -33.83 -11.72
CA ALA A 399 31.15 -33.85 -11.07
C ALA A 399 31.04 -33.83 -9.53
N PRO A 400 31.98 -34.46 -8.79
CA PRO A 400 31.96 -34.49 -7.34
C PRO A 400 32.00 -33.07 -6.76
N PRO A 401 31.32 -32.80 -5.63
CA PRO A 401 31.05 -31.45 -5.19
C PRO A 401 32.33 -30.71 -4.76
N THR A 402 32.59 -29.55 -5.37
CA THR A 402 33.56 -28.55 -4.88
C THR A 402 32.96 -27.75 -3.72
N PRO A 403 33.78 -27.12 -2.85
CA PRO A 403 33.30 -26.32 -1.70
C PRO A 403 32.32 -25.17 -2.07
N ASP A 404 32.22 -24.78 -3.34
CA ASP A 404 31.22 -23.83 -3.84
C ASP A 404 29.77 -24.35 -3.79
N LEU A 405 29.53 -25.68 -3.71
CA LEU A 405 28.17 -26.27 -3.59
C LEU A 405 27.54 -26.11 -2.20
N LEU A 406 28.27 -25.64 -1.18
CA LEU A 406 27.65 -25.18 0.08
C LEU A 406 26.77 -23.94 -0.15
N SER A 407 27.00 -23.18 -1.23
CA SER A 407 26.15 -22.05 -1.61
C SER A 407 24.79 -22.45 -2.19
N THR A 408 24.63 -23.71 -2.65
CA THR A 408 23.38 -24.21 -3.26
C THR A 408 22.59 -25.15 -2.36
N LEU A 409 23.17 -25.59 -1.23
CA LEU A 409 22.45 -26.37 -0.22
C LEU A 409 21.60 -25.45 0.66
N ASP A 410 20.43 -25.94 1.07
CA ASP A 410 19.57 -25.22 2.01
C ASP A 410 20.25 -25.16 3.40
N VAL A 411 20.94 -24.07 3.66
CA VAL A 411 21.65 -23.80 4.91
C VAL A 411 20.73 -23.54 6.10
N GLN A 412 19.41 -23.44 5.90
CA GLN A 412 18.51 -22.98 6.96
C GLN A 412 18.38 -23.99 8.11
N LEU A 413 18.32 -25.28 7.83
CA LEU A 413 18.27 -26.33 8.87
C LEU A 413 19.58 -26.38 9.71
N PRO A 414 20.78 -26.46 9.11
CA PRO A 414 22.04 -26.35 9.85
C PRO A 414 22.12 -25.06 10.67
N LEU A 415 21.68 -23.93 10.11
CA LEU A 415 21.67 -22.64 10.80
C LEU A 415 20.76 -22.66 12.03
N ALA A 416 19.55 -23.24 11.92
CA ALA A 416 18.64 -23.42 13.05
C ALA A 416 19.25 -24.32 14.13
N ALA A 417 19.91 -25.42 13.74
CA ALA A 417 20.61 -26.32 14.66
C ALA A 417 21.80 -25.62 15.36
N ILE A 418 22.59 -24.81 14.64
CA ILE A 418 23.69 -24.00 15.22
C ILE A 418 23.14 -22.99 16.25
N ASN A 419 22.03 -22.34 15.94
CA ASN A 419 21.40 -21.41 16.87
C ASN A 419 20.82 -22.13 18.09
N LEU A 420 20.22 -23.32 17.92
CA LEU A 420 19.78 -24.17 19.03
C LEU A 420 20.97 -24.55 19.92
N LEU A 421 22.10 -24.98 19.35
CA LEU A 421 23.32 -25.25 20.11
C LEU A 421 23.81 -24.01 20.86
N PHE A 422 23.76 -22.83 20.25
CA PHE A 422 24.14 -21.57 20.90
C PHE A 422 23.22 -21.25 22.10
N VAL A 423 21.92 -21.48 21.99
CA VAL A 423 20.99 -21.30 23.12
C VAL A 423 21.28 -22.34 24.22
N LEU A 424 21.52 -23.60 23.84
CA LEU A 424 21.86 -24.64 24.80
C LEU A 424 23.21 -24.38 25.51
N THR A 425 24.23 -23.90 24.80
CA THR A 425 25.52 -23.54 25.41
C THR A 425 25.41 -22.34 26.34
N THR A 426 24.59 -21.35 26.00
CA THR A 426 24.36 -20.20 26.87
C THR A 426 23.53 -20.56 28.11
N CYS A 427 22.62 -21.53 28.02
CA CYS A 427 21.77 -21.94 29.15
C CYS A 427 22.34 -23.09 29.99
N SER A 428 23.30 -23.86 29.48
CA SER A 428 23.79 -25.08 30.12
C SER A 428 25.32 -25.19 30.14
N PRO A 429 25.95 -25.11 31.33
CA PRO A 429 27.38 -25.42 31.49
C PRO A 429 27.72 -26.84 31.05
N ARG A 430 26.79 -27.78 31.20
CA ARG A 430 26.97 -29.20 30.83
C ARG A 430 27.14 -29.35 29.31
N VAL A 431 26.30 -28.66 28.52
CA VAL A 431 26.41 -28.66 27.07
C VAL A 431 27.71 -28.01 26.60
N ARG A 432 28.12 -26.89 27.23
CA ARG A 432 29.42 -26.25 26.95
C ARG A 432 30.58 -27.21 27.19
N ALA A 433 30.61 -27.89 28.34
CA ALA A 433 31.67 -28.83 28.68
C ALA A 433 31.72 -30.03 27.71
N TRP A 434 30.56 -30.54 27.28
CA TRP A 434 30.47 -31.62 26.29
C TRP A 434 31.01 -31.19 24.91
N LEU A 435 30.72 -29.96 24.48
CA LEU A 435 31.22 -29.40 23.21
C LEU A 435 32.69 -28.96 23.28
N SER A 436 33.22 -28.59 24.45
CA SER A 436 34.60 -28.08 24.61
C SER A 436 35.64 -29.16 24.96
N ASN A 437 35.23 -30.40 25.20
CA ASN A 437 36.11 -31.56 25.49
C ASN A 437 36.82 -31.56 26.86
N ASP A 438 36.43 -30.69 27.80
CA ASP A 438 37.13 -30.54 29.08
C ASP A 438 36.73 -31.56 30.17
N ALA A 439 35.68 -32.38 29.95
CA ALA A 439 35.22 -33.35 30.93
C ALA A 439 35.13 -34.76 30.35
N PRO A 440 35.81 -35.78 30.94
CA PRO A 440 35.47 -37.17 30.66
C PRO A 440 34.07 -37.41 31.22
N TRP A 441 33.06 -37.45 30.34
CA TRP A 441 31.73 -37.85 30.76
C TRP A 441 31.84 -39.29 31.26
N THR A 442 31.44 -39.51 32.51
CA THR A 442 31.64 -40.77 33.23
C THR A 442 31.09 -41.94 32.41
N GLN A 443 31.94 -42.92 32.13
CA GLN A 443 31.75 -44.12 31.28
C GLN A 443 30.63 -45.10 31.72
N GLN A 444 29.50 -44.62 32.25
CA GLN A 444 28.37 -45.46 32.68
C GLN A 444 27.11 -45.25 31.82
N ALA A 445 27.24 -44.76 30.58
CA ALA A 445 26.14 -44.84 29.62
C ALA A 445 26.02 -46.29 29.09
N PRO A 446 24.87 -46.95 29.23
CA PRO A 446 24.66 -48.31 28.73
C PRO A 446 24.82 -48.33 27.20
N SER A 447 25.70 -49.19 26.71
CA SER A 447 25.98 -49.53 25.31
C SER A 447 24.98 -48.94 24.29
N ALA A 448 25.28 -47.75 23.77
CA ALA A 448 24.52 -47.18 22.67
C ALA A 448 24.64 -48.12 21.44
N PRO A 449 23.54 -48.45 20.75
CA PRO A 449 23.51 -49.45 19.68
C PRO A 449 24.23 -49.04 18.37
N TYR A 450 24.87 -47.86 18.34
CA TYR A 450 25.56 -47.33 17.16
C TYR A 450 27.07 -47.33 17.42
N GLY A 451 27.83 -48.10 16.62
CA GLY A 451 29.26 -48.42 16.80
C GLY A 451 30.28 -47.26 16.69
N ASN A 452 29.90 -46.02 17.03
CA ASN A 452 30.73 -44.82 17.00
C ASN A 452 30.98 -44.23 18.41
N ALA A 453 31.24 -45.09 19.40
CA ALA A 453 31.32 -44.74 20.83
C ALA A 453 32.58 -43.95 21.25
N GLY A 454 33.11 -43.04 20.42
CA GLY A 454 34.36 -42.34 20.74
C GLY A 454 34.54 -40.93 20.17
N ARG A 455 33.56 -40.39 19.45
CA ARG A 455 33.68 -39.04 18.89
C ARG A 455 33.14 -38.01 19.88
N SER A 456 33.98 -37.06 20.26
CA SER A 456 33.59 -35.96 21.14
C SER A 456 32.77 -34.90 20.41
N GLY A 457 31.94 -34.15 21.13
CA GLY A 457 31.24 -32.98 20.57
C GLY A 457 32.22 -31.96 19.94
N ALA A 458 33.42 -31.84 20.51
CA ALA A 458 34.50 -31.02 19.96
C ALA A 458 34.94 -31.45 18.56
N GLU A 459 35.03 -32.75 18.26
CA GLU A 459 35.36 -33.23 16.92
C GLU A 459 34.30 -32.86 15.88
N LEU A 460 33.01 -32.89 16.26
CA LEU A 460 31.92 -32.49 15.37
C LEU A 460 31.93 -30.97 15.12
N ILE A 461 32.22 -30.16 16.14
CA ILE A 461 32.37 -28.70 15.98
C ILE A 461 33.58 -28.40 15.10
N MET A 462 34.76 -28.96 15.40
CA MET A 462 35.99 -28.69 14.67
C MET A 462 35.96 -29.22 13.23
N GLY A 463 35.41 -30.41 13.02
CA GLY A 463 35.39 -31.09 11.73
C GLY A 463 34.12 -30.86 10.90
N GLY A 464 33.16 -30.07 11.38
CA GLY A 464 31.89 -29.84 10.70
C GLY A 464 31.39 -28.40 10.75
N VAL A 465 31.29 -27.83 11.96
CA VAL A 465 30.74 -26.47 12.14
C VAL A 465 31.80 -25.39 11.88
N LEU A 466 33.05 -25.59 12.29
CA LEU A 466 34.12 -24.60 12.16
C LEU A 466 34.40 -24.18 10.70
N PRO A 467 34.43 -25.09 9.70
CA PRO A 467 34.56 -24.68 8.29
C PRO A 467 33.48 -23.70 7.82
N LEU A 468 32.29 -23.71 8.43
CA LEU A 468 31.19 -22.78 8.09
C LEU A 468 31.47 -21.33 8.49
N VAL A 469 32.55 -21.04 9.24
CA VAL A 469 33.06 -19.67 9.43
C VAL A 469 33.41 -19.00 8.10
N PHE A 470 33.82 -19.79 7.09
CA PHE A 470 34.19 -19.30 5.77
C PHE A 470 33.03 -19.35 4.76
N HIS A 471 31.82 -19.68 5.20
CA HIS A 471 30.64 -19.77 4.33
C HIS A 471 30.33 -18.41 3.69
N SER A 472 29.88 -18.38 2.43
CA SER A 472 29.61 -17.13 1.68
C SER A 472 28.48 -16.27 2.29
N LEU A 473 27.48 -16.91 2.91
CA LEU A 473 26.38 -16.25 3.61
C LEU A 473 26.79 -15.69 4.99
N VAL A 474 26.61 -14.38 5.17
CA VAL A 474 26.91 -13.65 6.42
C VAL A 474 26.16 -14.22 7.63
N THR A 475 24.91 -14.66 7.44
CA THR A 475 24.06 -15.22 8.50
C THR A 475 24.65 -16.48 9.12
N VAL A 476 25.16 -17.40 8.28
CA VAL A 476 25.84 -18.63 8.71
C VAL A 476 27.11 -18.27 9.49
N ARG A 477 27.97 -17.41 8.92
CA ARG A 477 29.20 -16.97 9.60
C ARG A 477 28.92 -16.36 10.98
N ARG A 478 27.86 -15.55 11.09
CA ARG A 478 27.44 -14.93 12.36
C ARG A 478 26.98 -15.97 13.37
N ALA A 479 26.15 -16.94 12.98
CA ALA A 479 25.68 -17.99 13.89
C ALA A 479 26.83 -18.85 14.41
N VAL A 480 27.75 -19.26 13.52
CA VAL A 480 28.95 -20.01 13.91
C VAL A 480 29.83 -19.19 14.85
N ALA A 481 30.06 -17.91 14.54
CA ALA A 481 30.83 -17.02 15.41
C ALA A 481 30.19 -16.85 16.80
N ARG A 482 28.86 -16.78 16.90
CA ARG A 482 28.14 -16.73 18.19
C ARG A 482 28.33 -18.02 18.99
N LEU A 483 28.17 -19.18 18.34
CA LEU A 483 28.38 -20.48 18.98
C LEU A 483 29.83 -20.59 19.48
N LEU A 484 30.82 -20.30 18.63
CA LEU A 484 32.23 -20.32 19.01
C LEU A 484 32.53 -19.35 20.16
N ALA A 485 32.00 -18.12 20.11
CA ALA A 485 32.15 -17.16 21.20
C ALA A 485 31.54 -17.68 22.51
N SER A 486 30.38 -18.34 22.46
CA SER A 486 29.76 -18.94 23.65
C SER A 486 30.60 -20.08 24.23
N LEU A 487 31.30 -20.85 23.39
CA LEU A 487 32.18 -21.94 23.80
C LEU A 487 33.51 -21.42 24.35
N THR A 488 34.14 -20.44 23.70
CA THR A 488 35.46 -19.91 24.10
C THR A 488 35.37 -18.99 25.30
N PHE A 489 34.38 -18.09 25.33
CA PHE A 489 34.25 -17.09 26.39
C PHE A 489 33.25 -17.49 27.46
N GLY A 490 32.41 -18.51 27.23
CA GLY A 490 31.42 -18.95 28.20
C GLY A 490 32.03 -19.34 29.54
N GLY A 491 33.15 -20.07 29.53
CA GLY A 491 33.85 -20.45 30.76
C GLY A 491 34.48 -19.27 31.51
N GLU A 492 34.92 -18.22 30.81
CA GLU A 492 35.36 -16.97 31.46
C GLU A 492 34.17 -16.16 31.97
N ALA A 493 33.07 -16.10 31.21
CA ALA A 493 31.83 -15.49 31.65
C ALA A 493 31.33 -16.15 32.95
N ASP A 494 31.37 -17.47 33.08
CA ASP A 494 31.01 -18.19 34.30
C ASP A 494 31.92 -17.81 35.48
N LYS A 495 33.24 -17.71 35.24
CA LYS A 495 34.23 -17.30 36.25
C LYS A 495 34.03 -15.87 36.72
N TRP A 496 33.58 -14.98 35.84
CA TRP A 496 33.55 -13.53 36.10
C TRP A 496 32.22 -13.03 36.65
N SER A 497 31.16 -13.80 36.50
CA SER A 497 29.81 -13.25 36.63
C SER A 497 29.00 -13.71 37.82
N GLY A 498 29.37 -14.80 38.51
CA GLY A 498 28.40 -15.40 39.45
C GLY A 498 27.04 -15.59 38.78
N TRP A 499 27.04 -16.05 37.51
CA TRP A 499 25.87 -16.43 36.72
C TRP A 499 25.10 -17.56 37.42
N ALA A 500 24.40 -17.25 38.50
CA ALA A 500 23.10 -17.83 38.70
C ALA A 500 22.16 -17.11 37.70
N PRO A 501 21.36 -17.82 36.91
CA PRO A 501 20.36 -17.15 36.10
C PRO A 501 19.44 -16.41 37.05
N SER A 502 19.40 -15.07 36.97
CA SER A 502 18.37 -14.25 37.64
C SER A 502 16.94 -14.63 37.22
N ALA A 503 16.77 -15.58 36.31
CA ALA A 503 15.50 -16.21 35.97
C ALA A 503 15.04 -17.29 36.97
N ALA A 504 15.84 -17.65 37.99
CA ALA A 504 15.47 -18.62 39.03
C ALA A 504 15.39 -18.00 40.45
N ALA A 505 15.26 -16.67 40.57
CA ALA A 505 14.88 -16.08 41.85
C ALA A 505 13.42 -16.43 42.13
N GLU A 506 13.20 -17.35 43.09
CA GLU A 506 11.88 -17.61 43.67
C GLU A 506 11.13 -16.30 43.94
N PRO A 507 9.79 -16.25 43.76
CA PRO A 507 9.01 -15.13 44.24
C PRO A 507 9.15 -15.08 45.77
N ARG A 508 10.01 -14.18 46.26
CA ARG A 508 10.07 -13.82 47.68
C ARG A 508 8.69 -13.28 48.08
N LYS A 509 7.88 -14.17 48.64
CA LYS A 509 6.81 -13.81 49.58
C LYS A 509 7.51 -13.12 50.74
N ASP A 510 7.36 -11.81 50.82
CA ASP A 510 7.48 -10.95 52.01
C ASP A 510 8.06 -9.58 51.65
N HIS A 511 7.24 -8.75 51.01
CA HIS A 511 7.28 -7.32 51.28
C HIS A 511 5.88 -6.73 51.10
N VAL A 512 5.22 -6.54 52.25
CA VAL A 512 4.04 -5.70 52.40
C VAL A 512 4.48 -4.24 52.20
N ILE A 513 4.03 -3.61 51.13
CA ILE A 513 4.02 -2.14 50.96
C ILE A 513 2.54 -1.71 50.94
N PRO A 514 2.14 -0.69 51.72
CA PRO A 514 0.75 -0.40 51.99
C PRO A 514 0.02 0.26 50.80
N ALA A 515 -1.28 -0.02 50.74
CA ALA A 515 -2.22 0.46 49.76
C ALA A 515 -2.30 2.00 49.68
N GLY A 516 -2.24 2.54 48.46
CA GLY A 516 -2.61 3.91 48.16
C GLY A 516 -2.37 4.30 46.70
N GLY A 517 -3.42 4.28 45.87
CA GLY A 517 -3.42 4.90 44.54
C GLY A 517 -3.96 4.01 43.42
N ALA A 518 -5.27 3.91 43.30
CA ALA A 518 -5.95 3.29 42.16
C ALA A 518 -5.85 4.18 40.91
N GLY A 519 -5.25 3.69 39.83
CA GLY A 519 -5.23 4.41 38.55
C GLY A 519 -4.23 3.96 37.50
N ALA A 520 -4.07 2.65 37.25
CA ALA A 520 -3.39 2.16 36.03
C ALA A 520 -3.95 0.77 35.66
N ARG A 521 -5.00 0.75 34.84
CA ARG A 521 -5.54 -0.47 34.22
C ARG A 521 -4.76 -0.77 32.94
N GLN A 522 -4.19 -1.98 32.88
CA GLN A 522 -4.02 -2.85 31.71
C GLN A 522 -3.67 -2.19 30.37
N ALA A 523 -2.37 -2.09 30.07
CA ALA A 523 -1.89 -2.19 28.69
C ALA A 523 -1.63 -3.67 28.39
N GLY A 524 -2.36 -4.21 27.42
CA GLY A 524 -2.29 -5.60 27.00
C GLY A 524 -0.94 -5.95 26.39
N VAL A 525 -0.43 -7.12 26.77
CA VAL A 525 0.63 -7.83 26.06
C VAL A 525 0.01 -8.34 24.75
N THR A 526 0.06 -7.52 23.71
CA THR A 526 -0.19 -7.96 22.33
C THR A 526 1.13 -8.36 21.70
N GLY A 527 1.15 -9.56 21.11
CA GLY A 527 2.31 -10.28 20.62
C GLY A 527 3.24 -9.47 19.71
N SER A 528 4.52 -9.50 20.08
CA SER A 528 5.65 -9.25 19.20
C SER A 528 6.72 -10.23 19.61
N THR A 529 6.91 -11.30 18.84
CA THR A 529 8.03 -12.24 18.94
C THR A 529 9.36 -11.61 18.49
N SER A 530 9.51 -10.29 18.58
CA SER A 530 10.73 -9.61 18.16
C SER A 530 11.80 -9.65 19.25
N ARG A 531 12.97 -10.20 18.88
CA ARG A 531 14.32 -9.84 19.36
C ARG A 531 14.80 -10.36 20.72
N ALA A 532 14.51 -11.62 21.08
CA ALA A 532 15.27 -12.29 22.14
C ALA A 532 16.69 -12.77 21.69
N GLY A 533 17.00 -12.77 20.39
CA GLY A 533 18.22 -13.39 19.85
C GLY A 533 19.29 -12.48 19.26
N ASP A 534 19.12 -11.15 19.26
CA ASP A 534 19.94 -10.27 18.40
C ASP A 534 21.09 -9.53 19.06
N VAL A 535 21.23 -9.54 20.38
CA VAL A 535 22.35 -8.87 21.04
C VAL A 535 22.89 -9.73 22.17
N LEU A 536 24.11 -10.23 22.00
CA LEU A 536 24.96 -10.61 23.12
C LEU A 536 25.21 -9.30 23.90
N LEU A 537 24.34 -9.00 24.87
CA LEU A 537 24.47 -7.84 25.73
C LEU A 537 25.65 -8.10 26.65
N LEU A 538 26.84 -7.77 26.17
CA LEU A 538 28.04 -7.72 26.98
C LEU A 538 27.77 -6.78 28.16
N PRO A 539 28.15 -7.14 29.40
CA PRO A 539 27.91 -6.30 30.57
C PRO A 539 28.39 -4.85 30.34
N GLN A 540 27.69 -3.84 30.85
CA GLN A 540 28.11 -2.43 30.70
C GLN A 540 29.59 -2.17 31.01
N PRO A 541 30.24 -2.82 32.01
CA PRO A 541 31.67 -2.68 32.22
C PRO A 541 32.52 -3.17 31.04
N PHE A 542 32.08 -4.23 30.35
CA PHE A 542 32.71 -4.76 29.14
C PHE A 542 32.46 -3.84 27.94
N GLN A 543 31.24 -3.31 27.76
CA GLN A 543 30.95 -2.31 26.72
C GLN A 543 31.74 -1.01 26.91
N ARG A 544 32.00 -0.60 28.16
CA ARG A 544 32.78 0.61 28.50
C ARG A 544 34.30 0.41 28.45
N ARG A 545 34.82 -0.80 28.72
CA ARG A 545 36.28 -1.10 28.72
C ARG A 545 36.78 -1.75 27.44
N HIS A 546 35.95 -2.54 26.76
CA HIS A 546 36.17 -3.08 25.42
C HIS A 546 35.34 -2.30 24.39
N CYS A 547 35.45 -0.97 24.40
CA CYS A 547 35.19 -0.22 23.18
C CYS A 547 36.15 -0.78 22.12
N PHE A 548 35.63 -1.46 21.10
CA PHE A 548 36.43 -1.91 19.95
C PHE A 548 37.37 -0.76 19.54
N PRO A 549 38.71 -0.93 19.61
CA PRO A 549 39.68 0.14 19.35
C PRO A 549 39.55 0.78 17.96
N CYS A 550 38.80 0.13 17.06
CA CYS A 550 38.63 0.48 15.66
C CYS A 550 37.70 1.69 15.40
N LYS A 551 36.87 2.12 16.36
CA LYS A 551 35.74 3.02 16.05
C LYS A 551 36.06 4.52 16.01
N VAL A 552 37.09 4.96 16.73
CA VAL A 552 37.60 6.35 16.71
C VAL A 552 38.87 6.47 15.85
N SER A 553 39.55 5.33 15.61
CA SER A 553 40.78 5.30 14.82
C SER A 553 40.55 5.59 13.34
N CYS A 554 39.42 5.20 12.74
CA CYS A 554 39.22 5.37 11.30
C CYS A 554 39.07 6.86 10.89
N LEU A 555 38.36 7.68 11.66
CA LEU A 555 38.29 9.13 11.38
C LEU A 555 39.66 9.81 11.54
N ALA A 556 40.41 9.43 12.58
CA ALA A 556 41.78 9.91 12.77
C ALA A 556 42.71 9.42 11.64
N ALA A 557 42.49 8.20 11.14
CA ALA A 557 43.26 7.64 10.05
C ALA A 557 42.97 8.36 8.73
N VAL A 558 41.72 8.75 8.45
CA VAL A 558 41.41 9.58 7.26
C VAL A 558 42.14 10.91 7.33
N GLU A 559 42.09 11.60 8.48
CA GLU A 559 42.80 12.88 8.69
C GLU A 559 44.32 12.73 8.61
N ALA A 560 44.88 11.64 9.14
CA ALA A 560 46.30 11.37 9.14
C ALA A 560 46.82 10.77 7.82
N SER A 561 45.93 10.42 6.89
CA SER A 561 46.31 9.81 5.61
C SER A 561 47.11 10.80 4.77
N THR A 562 48.28 10.36 4.30
CA THR A 562 49.15 11.18 3.43
C THR A 562 49.07 10.76 1.97
N THR A 563 48.43 9.62 1.69
CA THR A 563 48.25 9.06 0.34
C THR A 563 46.80 8.64 0.08
N HIS A 564 46.39 8.58 -1.19
CA HIS A 564 45.06 8.11 -1.58
C HIS A 564 44.78 6.67 -1.14
N ALA A 565 45.79 5.80 -1.14
CA ALA A 565 45.64 4.40 -0.73
C ALA A 565 45.33 4.28 0.77
N GLU A 566 46.07 5.00 1.63
CA GLU A 566 45.81 5.07 3.07
C GLU A 566 44.41 5.63 3.35
N CYS A 567 44.02 6.69 2.63
CA CYS A 567 42.71 7.31 2.78
C CYS A 567 41.59 6.35 2.36
N THR A 568 41.78 5.59 1.27
CA THR A 568 40.83 4.58 0.78
C THR A 568 40.60 3.49 1.83
N GLU A 569 41.69 2.96 2.42
CA GLU A 569 41.60 1.95 3.47
C GLU A 569 40.88 2.49 4.72
N ALA A 570 41.18 3.73 5.10
CA ALA A 570 40.52 4.40 6.23
C ALA A 570 39.02 4.64 5.99
N LEU A 571 38.63 5.08 4.78
CA LEU A 571 37.24 5.25 4.37
C LEU A 571 36.49 3.90 4.32
N TYR A 572 37.13 2.83 3.86
CA TYR A 572 36.55 1.48 3.93
C TYR A 572 36.28 1.06 5.38
N GLY A 573 37.19 1.36 6.29
CA GLY A 573 36.99 1.19 7.73
C GLY A 573 35.77 1.97 8.26
N LEU A 574 35.57 3.22 7.81
CA LEU A 574 34.39 4.02 8.16
C LEU A 574 33.10 3.44 7.57
N GLN A 575 33.13 2.97 6.33
CA GLN A 575 31.97 2.30 5.71
C GLN A 575 31.55 1.05 6.48
N LEU A 576 32.52 0.25 6.94
CA LEU A 576 32.26 -0.94 7.76
C LEU A 576 31.70 -0.55 9.13
N ALA A 577 32.21 0.52 9.75
CA ALA A 577 31.64 1.05 10.99
C ALA A 577 30.18 1.50 10.79
N CYS A 578 29.90 2.16 9.67
CA CYS A 578 28.56 2.62 9.29
C CYS A 578 27.64 1.50 8.79
N ALA A 579 28.07 0.23 8.78
CA ALA A 579 27.19 -0.90 8.49
C ALA A 579 26.20 -1.20 9.64
N SER A 580 26.34 -0.52 10.79
CA SER A 580 25.45 -0.65 11.94
C SER A 580 24.94 0.72 12.40
N ARG A 581 23.69 0.80 12.86
CA ARG A 581 23.12 2.04 13.42
C ARG A 581 23.96 2.61 14.56
N THR A 582 24.46 1.76 15.46
CA THR A 582 25.35 2.18 16.56
C THR A 582 26.67 2.79 16.08
N GLY A 583 27.18 2.33 14.93
CA GLY A 583 28.39 2.91 14.34
C GLY A 583 28.12 4.25 13.70
N ILE A 584 26.96 4.41 13.06
CA ILE A 584 26.49 5.69 12.50
C ILE A 584 26.26 6.73 13.61
N GLU A 585 25.59 6.34 14.71
CA GLU A 585 25.39 7.21 15.88
C GLU A 585 26.73 7.61 16.53
N ALA A 586 27.68 6.67 16.65
CA ALA A 586 29.01 6.96 17.17
C ALA A 586 29.80 7.90 16.24
N LEU A 587 29.63 7.77 14.92
CA LEU A 587 30.28 8.64 13.94
C LEU A 587 29.68 10.06 13.97
N ALA A 588 28.36 10.19 14.07
CA ALA A 588 27.67 11.48 14.22
C ALA A 588 28.01 12.17 15.56
N ALA A 589 28.19 11.40 16.63
CA ALA A 589 28.65 11.94 17.92
C ALA A 589 30.14 12.33 17.95
N ALA A 590 30.92 11.94 16.93
CA ALA A 590 32.31 12.35 16.78
C ALA A 590 32.40 13.65 15.96
N ASP A 591 33.52 14.38 16.07
CA ASP A 591 33.81 15.59 15.29
C ASP A 591 34.14 15.27 13.83
N TRP A 592 33.28 14.50 13.15
CA TRP A 592 33.50 14.01 11.79
C TRP A 592 33.59 15.14 10.78
N GLN A 593 32.88 16.25 10.98
CA GLN A 593 32.86 17.37 10.05
C GLN A 593 34.23 18.02 9.97
N THR A 594 34.88 18.26 11.12
CA THR A 594 36.22 18.85 11.16
C THR A 594 37.26 17.95 10.49
N ARG A 595 37.14 16.63 10.68
CA ARG A 595 38.11 15.66 10.15
C ARG A 595 37.92 15.35 8.68
N LEU A 596 36.69 15.49 8.17
CA LEU A 596 36.34 15.27 6.77
C LEU A 596 36.23 16.59 5.98
N ASP A 597 36.44 17.74 6.63
CA ASP A 597 36.34 19.09 6.05
C ASP A 597 37.14 19.20 4.76
N ALA A 598 38.44 18.88 4.82
CA ALA A 598 39.34 18.99 3.68
C ALA A 598 38.91 18.15 2.47
N LEU A 599 38.35 16.96 2.69
CA LEU A 599 37.87 16.08 1.61
C LEU A 599 36.53 16.56 1.05
N LEU A 600 35.59 16.99 1.89
CA LEU A 600 34.26 17.44 1.48
C LEU A 600 34.25 18.86 0.91
N SER A 601 35.17 19.73 1.32
CA SER A 601 35.28 21.10 0.82
C SER A 601 36.00 21.20 -0.52
N THR A 602 36.78 20.17 -0.90
CA THR A 602 37.60 20.16 -2.11
C THR A 602 36.94 19.32 -3.20
N SER A 603 36.84 19.88 -4.41
CA SER A 603 36.28 19.14 -5.56
C SER A 603 37.26 18.06 -6.03
N PRO A 604 36.80 16.83 -6.37
CA PRO A 604 37.69 15.79 -6.86
C PRO A 604 38.24 16.15 -8.24
N ALA A 605 39.56 16.19 -8.39
CA ALA A 605 40.23 16.59 -9.63
C ALA A 605 40.83 15.38 -10.38
N SER A 606 41.31 14.39 -9.63
CA SER A 606 41.89 13.15 -10.16
C SER A 606 40.89 11.97 -10.11
N PRO A 607 41.10 10.88 -10.88
CA PRO A 607 40.28 9.69 -10.76
C PRO A 607 40.36 9.03 -9.37
N GLU A 608 41.50 9.13 -8.69
CA GLU A 608 41.68 8.69 -7.31
C GLU A 608 40.85 9.54 -6.35
N ASP A 609 40.80 10.86 -6.54
CA ASP A 609 39.92 11.74 -5.74
C ASP A 609 38.45 11.37 -5.92
N VAL A 610 38.03 11.06 -7.16
CA VAL A 610 36.66 10.62 -7.48
C VAL A 610 36.31 9.32 -6.75
N ALA A 611 37.25 8.37 -6.66
CA ALA A 611 37.05 7.11 -5.94
C ALA A 611 36.93 7.33 -4.42
N LEU A 612 37.76 8.22 -3.85
CA LEU A 612 37.65 8.61 -2.44
C LEU A 612 36.29 9.29 -2.16
N TRP A 613 35.88 10.21 -3.02
CA TRP A 613 34.60 10.89 -2.93
C TRP A 613 33.41 9.94 -2.99
N THR A 614 33.42 8.99 -3.92
CA THR A 614 32.40 7.95 -4.05
C THR A 614 32.26 7.19 -2.72
N SER A 615 33.39 6.77 -2.14
CA SER A 615 33.41 6.02 -0.88
C SER A 615 32.91 6.86 0.31
N LEU A 616 33.27 8.14 0.35
CA LEU A 616 32.90 9.10 1.39
C LEU A 616 31.41 9.47 1.33
N LEU A 617 30.86 9.71 0.13
CA LEU A 617 29.45 10.06 -0.06
C LEU A 617 28.53 8.93 0.41
N GLU A 618 28.89 7.66 0.22
CA GLU A 618 28.13 6.53 0.79
C GLU A 618 28.05 6.57 2.32
N VAL A 619 29.13 6.96 3.00
CA VAL A 619 29.15 7.11 4.46
C VAL A 619 28.22 8.24 4.88
N VAL A 620 28.34 9.40 4.24
CA VAL A 620 27.51 10.58 4.52
C VAL A 620 26.02 10.28 4.25
N GLN A 621 25.71 9.61 3.15
CA GLN A 621 24.34 9.21 2.80
C GLN A 621 23.73 8.30 3.86
N ARG A 622 24.49 7.33 4.41
CA ARG A 622 24.00 6.48 5.51
C ARG A 622 23.73 7.27 6.79
N MET A 623 24.57 8.27 7.10
CA MET A 623 24.34 9.17 8.24
C MET A 623 23.06 9.99 8.08
N LEU A 624 22.83 10.54 6.88
CA LEU A 624 21.60 11.27 6.55
C LEU A 624 20.36 10.38 6.65
N LEU A 625 20.38 9.20 6.03
CA LEU A 625 19.24 8.28 6.03
C LEU A 625 18.87 7.74 7.43
N CYS A 626 19.82 7.74 8.37
CA CYS A 626 19.56 7.34 9.75
C CYS A 626 19.00 8.48 10.63
N GLY A 627 18.96 9.72 10.15
CA GLY A 627 18.46 10.87 10.90
C GLY A 627 19.27 11.17 12.17
N VAL A 628 20.56 10.85 12.18
CA VAL A 628 21.43 11.03 13.36
C VAL A 628 22.10 12.41 13.42
N LEU A 629 22.08 13.16 12.32
CA LEU A 629 22.75 14.45 12.21
C LEU A 629 21.90 15.56 12.84
N SER A 630 22.51 16.34 13.71
CA SER A 630 21.89 17.53 14.28
C SER A 630 21.79 18.67 13.25
N GLN A 631 20.97 19.67 13.57
CA GLN A 631 20.76 20.86 12.74
C GLN A 631 22.09 21.54 12.31
N HIS A 632 23.03 21.65 13.25
CA HIS A 632 24.32 22.28 12.99
C HIS A 632 25.12 21.49 11.96
N GLU A 633 25.14 20.17 12.09
CA GLU A 633 25.88 19.27 11.21
C GLU A 633 25.28 19.23 9.80
N LEU A 634 23.94 19.24 9.68
CA LEU A 634 23.25 19.37 8.39
C LEU A 634 23.61 20.69 7.69
N SER A 635 23.64 21.79 8.45
CA SER A 635 24.01 23.12 7.94
C SER A 635 25.47 23.18 7.51
N GLN A 636 26.36 22.56 8.28
CA GLN A 636 27.79 22.48 7.96
C GLN A 636 28.02 21.61 6.72
N LEU A 637 27.40 20.43 6.64
CA LEU A 637 27.46 19.56 5.46
C LEU A 637 26.97 20.29 4.20
N ALA A 638 25.86 21.04 4.30
CA ALA A 638 25.40 21.89 3.20
C ALA A 638 26.46 22.93 2.79
N ALA A 639 27.11 23.60 3.73
CA ALA A 639 28.15 24.58 3.44
C ALA A 639 29.40 23.96 2.80
N LEU A 640 29.75 22.72 3.16
CA LEU A 640 30.86 21.96 2.55
C LEU A 640 30.52 21.55 1.13
N LEU A 641 29.35 20.92 0.93
CA LEU A 641 28.90 20.50 -0.39
C LEU A 641 28.69 21.69 -1.33
N ARG A 642 28.31 22.88 -0.83
CA ARG A 642 28.26 24.09 -1.66
C ARG A 642 29.61 24.43 -2.30
N GLN A 643 30.73 24.17 -1.62
CA GLN A 643 32.06 24.53 -2.13
C GLN A 643 32.55 23.56 -3.21
N SER A 644 32.20 22.28 -3.09
CA SER A 644 32.74 21.21 -3.90
C SER A 644 31.79 20.67 -4.97
N ALA A 645 30.49 20.62 -4.69
CA ALA A 645 29.49 20.08 -5.61
C ALA A 645 29.43 20.81 -6.97
N PRO A 646 29.56 22.16 -7.06
CA PRO A 646 29.44 22.84 -8.35
C PRO A 646 30.42 22.37 -9.40
N ALA A 647 31.67 22.04 -9.04
CA ALA A 647 32.67 21.57 -10.00
C ALA A 647 32.34 20.16 -10.52
N VAL A 648 31.83 19.28 -9.65
CA VAL A 648 31.39 17.92 -10.02
C VAL A 648 30.14 17.99 -10.91
N LEU A 649 29.17 18.83 -10.54
CA LEU A 649 27.88 18.95 -11.23
C LEU A 649 27.95 19.73 -12.55
N SER A 650 28.96 20.57 -12.77
CA SER A 650 29.12 21.36 -13.99
C SER A 650 29.98 20.70 -15.07
N ALA A 651 30.60 19.55 -14.77
CA ALA A 651 31.45 18.85 -15.73
C ALA A 651 30.60 18.26 -16.88
N PRO A 652 30.84 18.65 -18.16
CA PRO A 652 30.02 18.20 -19.29
C PRO A 652 30.10 16.69 -19.51
N ASP A 653 31.25 16.08 -19.20
CA ASP A 653 31.47 14.63 -19.31
C ASP A 653 30.81 13.82 -18.19
N ALA A 654 30.45 14.46 -17.07
CA ALA A 654 29.84 13.77 -15.92
C ALA A 654 28.39 13.37 -16.19
N ALA A 655 27.77 13.99 -17.20
CA ALA A 655 26.38 13.73 -17.55
C ALA A 655 26.25 12.71 -18.67
N ALA A 656 27.15 12.62 -19.65
CA ALA A 656 26.93 11.76 -20.81
C ALA A 656 26.98 10.25 -20.46
N ASP A 657 26.09 9.46 -21.07
CA ASP A 657 26.26 8.00 -21.07
C ASP A 657 27.60 7.66 -21.73
N PRO A 658 28.45 6.83 -21.10
CA PRO A 658 29.62 6.30 -21.78
C PRO A 658 29.15 5.55 -23.04
N PRO A 659 29.87 5.67 -24.17
CA PRO A 659 29.44 5.04 -25.41
C PRO A 659 29.26 3.54 -25.17
N GLY A 660 28.07 3.02 -25.51
CA GLY A 660 27.75 1.62 -25.30
C GLY A 660 28.81 0.74 -25.98
N VAL A 661 29.46 -0.11 -25.20
CA VAL A 661 30.45 -1.06 -25.72
C VAL A 661 29.73 -2.02 -26.67
N PRO A 662 30.10 -2.10 -27.96
CA PRO A 662 29.51 -3.06 -28.88
C PRO A 662 29.67 -4.47 -28.29
N LEU A 663 28.59 -5.26 -28.25
CA LEU A 663 28.62 -6.61 -27.66
C LEU A 663 29.75 -7.50 -28.21
N ALA A 664 30.12 -7.27 -29.48
CA ALA A 664 31.20 -7.98 -30.16
C ALA A 664 32.62 -7.64 -29.64
N LEU A 665 32.76 -6.57 -28.87
CA LEU A 665 34.05 -6.11 -28.31
C LEU A 665 34.15 -6.30 -26.80
N ALA A 666 33.13 -6.85 -26.13
CA ALA A 666 33.09 -6.98 -24.67
C ALA A 666 34.29 -7.75 -24.09
N ASP A 667 34.86 -8.70 -24.84
CA ASP A 667 36.02 -9.51 -24.44
C ASP A 667 37.35 -9.02 -25.06
N SER A 668 37.35 -7.86 -25.73
CA SER A 668 38.56 -7.34 -26.39
C SER A 668 39.39 -6.47 -25.45
N GLU A 669 40.68 -6.81 -25.29
CA GLU A 669 41.67 -5.97 -24.60
C GLU A 669 41.86 -4.58 -25.25
N ALA A 670 41.31 -4.36 -26.46
CA ALA A 670 41.40 -3.09 -27.18
C ALA A 670 40.30 -2.07 -26.83
N LEU A 671 39.48 -2.34 -25.80
CA LEU A 671 38.45 -1.40 -25.36
C LEU A 671 39.08 -0.12 -24.79
N PRO A 672 38.57 1.07 -25.15
CA PRO A 672 38.94 2.29 -24.47
C PRO A 672 38.61 2.15 -22.99
N ASP A 673 39.54 2.53 -22.11
CA ASP A 673 39.30 2.51 -20.67
C ASP A 673 38.29 3.60 -20.28
N PHE A 674 37.02 3.22 -20.24
CA PHE A 674 35.92 4.08 -19.80
C PHE A 674 35.77 4.13 -18.28
N THR A 675 36.63 3.45 -17.51
CA THR A 675 36.52 3.36 -16.04
C THR A 675 36.47 4.73 -15.39
N GLY A 676 37.29 5.69 -15.88
CA GLY A 676 37.26 7.06 -15.39
C GLY A 676 35.92 7.78 -15.61
N GLN A 677 35.25 7.54 -16.75
CA GLN A 677 33.92 8.12 -17.03
C GLN A 677 32.84 7.48 -16.16
N TYR A 678 32.84 6.15 -16.02
CA TYR A 678 31.90 5.45 -15.13
C TYR A 678 32.05 5.89 -13.66
N MET A 679 33.29 6.08 -13.19
CA MET A 679 33.54 6.56 -11.83
C MET A 679 33.04 7.99 -11.64
N ARG A 680 33.26 8.89 -12.59
CA ARG A 680 32.72 10.27 -12.55
C ARG A 680 31.20 10.29 -12.56
N LEU A 681 30.58 9.47 -13.40
CA LEU A 681 29.12 9.31 -13.46
C LEU A 681 28.57 8.80 -12.12
N THR A 682 29.18 7.75 -11.55
CA THR A 682 28.79 7.17 -10.26
C THR A 682 28.91 8.19 -9.13
N CYS A 683 30.04 8.91 -9.06
CA CYS A 683 30.25 9.98 -8.09
C CYS A 683 29.21 11.10 -8.23
N THR A 684 28.86 11.48 -9.46
CA THR A 684 27.82 12.48 -9.74
C THR A 684 26.44 12.02 -9.27
N GLN A 685 26.08 10.76 -9.53
CA GLN A 685 24.81 10.18 -9.06
C GLN A 685 24.75 10.15 -7.53
N LEU A 686 25.79 9.62 -6.86
CA LEU A 686 25.87 9.60 -5.40
C LEU A 686 25.83 10.99 -4.78
N LEU A 687 26.46 11.99 -5.41
CA LEU A 687 26.41 13.36 -4.95
C LEU A 687 24.98 13.91 -5.02
N MET A 688 24.27 13.70 -6.14
CA MET A 688 22.87 14.12 -6.26
C MET A 688 21.97 13.40 -5.25
N GLU A 689 22.16 12.09 -5.03
CA GLU A 689 21.43 11.33 -4.01
C GLU A 689 21.70 11.84 -2.59
N THR A 690 22.94 12.22 -2.31
CA THR A 690 23.34 12.81 -1.03
C THR A 690 22.67 14.17 -0.84
N LEU A 691 22.62 15.02 -1.87
CA LEU A 691 21.91 16.30 -1.84
C LEU A 691 20.39 16.12 -1.65
N VAL A 692 19.78 15.16 -2.33
CA VAL A 692 18.37 14.78 -2.14
C VAL A 692 18.13 14.37 -0.69
N SER A 693 18.98 13.50 -0.15
CA SER A 693 18.86 12.98 1.22
C SER A 693 19.08 14.08 2.25
N LEU A 694 19.99 15.02 1.99
CA LEU A 694 20.26 16.19 2.84
C LEU A 694 19.04 17.11 2.94
N ILE A 695 18.47 17.51 1.81
CA ILE A 695 17.29 18.39 1.80
C ILE A 695 16.08 17.69 2.41
N ARG A 696 15.89 16.40 2.10
CA ARG A 696 14.78 15.62 2.66
C ARG A 696 14.90 15.46 4.18
N SER A 697 16.09 15.13 4.69
CA SER A 697 16.31 15.02 6.14
C SER A 697 16.12 16.37 6.82
N ALA A 698 16.62 17.46 6.24
CA ALA A 698 16.39 18.80 6.75
C ALA A 698 14.89 19.15 6.78
N HIS A 699 14.12 18.81 5.74
CA HIS A 699 12.68 19.07 5.68
C HIS A 699 11.88 18.22 6.68
N ALA A 700 12.28 16.96 6.90
CA ALA A 700 11.59 16.04 7.80
C ALA A 700 11.90 16.29 9.29
N ASP A 701 13.16 16.59 9.61
CA ASP A 701 13.67 16.55 10.98
C ASP A 701 13.84 17.95 11.60
N LEU A 702 13.86 19.02 10.79
CA LEU A 702 14.06 20.38 11.27
C LEU A 702 12.78 21.24 11.13
N PRO A 703 12.59 22.24 12.01
CA PRO A 703 11.66 23.34 11.76
C PRO A 703 11.86 23.95 10.38
N LEU A 704 10.77 24.31 9.71
CA LEU A 704 10.77 24.79 8.32
C LEU A 704 11.75 25.95 8.06
N GLU A 705 11.86 26.91 8.98
CA GLU A 705 12.84 28.01 8.88
C GLU A 705 14.29 27.51 8.86
N GLN A 706 14.61 26.49 9.65
CA GLN A 706 15.94 25.91 9.73
C GLN A 706 16.24 25.05 8.50
N ALA A 707 15.26 24.30 8.00
CA ALA A 707 15.36 23.57 6.74
C ALA A 707 15.66 24.53 5.58
N VAL A 708 14.99 25.69 5.52
CA VAL A 708 15.29 26.75 4.54
C VAL A 708 16.71 27.28 4.69
N ARG A 709 17.24 27.45 5.91
CA ARG A 709 18.64 27.86 6.12
C ARG A 709 19.63 26.82 5.58
N VAL A 710 19.37 25.53 5.77
CA VAL A 710 20.18 24.45 5.18
C VAL A 710 20.15 24.54 3.65
N LEU A 711 18.98 24.76 3.05
CA LEU A 711 18.85 24.96 1.60
C LEU A 711 19.60 26.23 1.14
N SER A 712 19.48 27.36 1.85
CA SER A 712 20.22 28.59 1.54
C SER A 712 21.73 28.38 1.60
N ALA A 713 22.22 27.52 2.52
CA ALA A 713 23.63 27.16 2.60
C ALA A 713 24.13 26.36 1.38
N LEU A 714 23.24 25.78 0.56
CA LEU A 714 23.57 25.11 -0.71
C LEU A 714 23.60 26.06 -1.92
N ALA A 715 23.32 27.36 -1.76
CA ALA A 715 23.18 28.33 -2.86
C ALA A 715 22.15 27.86 -3.91
N PRO A 716 20.85 27.83 -3.56
CA PRO A 716 19.82 27.19 -4.38
C PRO A 716 19.70 27.79 -5.78
N THR A 717 20.01 29.08 -5.97
CA THR A 717 20.00 29.70 -7.32
C THR A 717 21.01 29.03 -8.25
N GLN A 718 22.27 28.88 -7.82
CA GLN A 718 23.30 28.22 -8.60
C GLN A 718 22.97 26.75 -8.83
N LEU A 719 22.54 26.05 -7.78
CA LEU A 719 22.15 24.64 -7.87
C LEU A 719 21.05 24.42 -8.92
N LEU A 720 19.96 25.20 -8.85
CA LEU A 720 18.83 25.09 -9.78
C LEU A 720 19.24 25.41 -11.23
N GLN A 721 20.09 26.42 -11.44
CA GLN A 721 20.62 26.71 -12.78
C GLN A 721 21.44 25.54 -13.34
N THR A 722 22.32 24.94 -12.54
CA THR A 722 23.10 23.76 -12.95
C THR A 722 22.19 22.58 -13.25
N LEU A 723 21.20 22.27 -12.40
CA LEU A 723 20.26 21.18 -12.64
C LEU A 723 19.46 21.39 -13.93
N ALA A 724 18.94 22.61 -14.16
CA ALA A 724 18.18 22.94 -15.34
C ALA A 724 19.01 22.81 -16.62
N ALA A 725 20.23 23.37 -16.64
CA ALA A 725 21.05 23.47 -17.84
C ALA A 725 21.85 22.19 -18.15
N ALA A 726 22.50 21.58 -17.15
CA ALA A 726 23.43 20.48 -17.38
C ALA A 726 22.75 19.10 -17.45
N TYR A 727 21.60 18.93 -16.77
CA TYR A 727 20.96 17.63 -16.60
C TYR A 727 19.53 17.60 -17.13
N ILE A 728 18.63 18.41 -16.57
CA ILE A 728 17.20 18.30 -16.87
C ILE A 728 16.98 18.64 -18.34
N GLY A 729 17.40 19.82 -18.80
CA GLY A 729 17.21 20.28 -20.18
C GLY A 729 18.21 19.72 -21.19
N ASN A 730 19.19 18.92 -20.74
CA ASN A 730 20.19 18.32 -21.60
C ASN A 730 19.80 16.90 -21.99
N ASP A 731 19.41 16.71 -23.25
CA ASP A 731 19.01 15.40 -23.78
C ASP A 731 20.16 14.39 -23.87
N SER A 732 21.43 14.83 -23.81
CA SER A 732 22.59 13.93 -23.79
C SER A 732 22.95 13.43 -22.38
N ALA A 733 22.33 13.97 -21.34
CA ALA A 733 22.57 13.51 -19.98
C ALA A 733 22.00 12.11 -19.73
N ASN A 734 22.77 11.30 -19.01
CA ASN A 734 22.48 9.96 -18.53
C ASN A 734 21.15 9.98 -17.81
N PHE A 735 20.31 8.99 -18.12
CA PHE A 735 18.96 8.93 -17.60
C PHE A 735 18.89 8.93 -16.06
N GLY A 736 19.80 8.22 -15.39
CA GLY A 736 19.90 8.19 -13.93
C GLY A 736 20.20 9.56 -13.33
N CYS A 737 21.18 10.29 -13.90
CA CYS A 737 21.48 11.67 -13.50
C CYS A 737 20.28 12.60 -13.72
N ARG A 738 19.55 12.45 -14.84
CA ARG A 738 18.34 13.24 -15.12
C ARG A 738 17.23 12.96 -14.11
N ALA A 739 17.01 11.70 -13.78
CA ALA A 739 16.01 11.30 -12.78
C ALA A 739 16.34 11.85 -11.39
N LEU A 740 17.60 11.76 -10.97
CA LEU A 740 18.08 12.31 -9.71
C LEU A 740 18.06 13.84 -9.70
N ALA A 741 18.40 14.50 -10.80
CA ALA A 741 18.29 15.95 -10.92
C ALA A 741 16.84 16.44 -10.82
N VAL A 742 15.88 15.71 -11.42
CA VAL A 742 14.45 15.99 -11.27
C VAL A 742 13.97 15.75 -9.83
N GLN A 743 14.46 14.68 -9.18
CA GLN A 743 14.15 14.43 -7.76
C GLN A 743 14.73 15.53 -6.86
N LEU A 744 15.96 15.97 -7.10
CA LEU A 744 16.59 17.05 -6.36
C LEU A 744 15.85 18.37 -6.55
N LEU A 745 15.47 18.68 -7.81
CA LEU A 745 14.59 19.81 -8.10
C LEU A 745 13.31 19.73 -7.29
N LEU A 746 12.63 18.57 -7.26
CA LEU A 746 11.40 18.35 -6.50
C LEU A 746 11.60 18.67 -5.00
N GLU A 747 12.62 18.12 -4.35
CA GLU A 747 12.86 18.38 -2.93
C GLU A 747 13.08 19.88 -2.68
N VAL A 748 13.91 20.55 -3.50
CA VAL A 748 14.16 21.99 -3.41
C VAL A 748 12.87 22.80 -3.55
N VAL A 749 12.09 22.59 -4.62
CA VAL A 749 10.88 23.39 -4.86
C VAL A 749 9.75 23.06 -3.88
N SER A 750 9.70 21.83 -3.37
CA SER A 750 8.72 21.46 -2.34
C SER A 750 8.97 22.20 -1.03
N LEU A 751 10.24 22.29 -0.61
CA LEU A 751 10.65 23.01 0.59
C LEU A 751 10.42 24.52 0.44
N LEU A 752 10.78 25.11 -0.71
CA LEU A 752 10.50 26.51 -1.00
C LEU A 752 9.00 26.81 -1.00
N ALA A 753 8.18 25.94 -1.62
CA ALA A 753 6.73 26.12 -1.68
C ALA A 753 6.08 25.98 -0.29
N ALA A 754 6.57 25.08 0.55
CA ALA A 754 6.14 24.94 1.93
C ALA A 754 6.47 26.21 2.73
N ALA A 755 7.69 26.74 2.58
CA ALA A 755 8.13 27.95 3.26
C ALA A 755 7.33 29.19 2.83
N GLN A 756 7.02 29.33 1.53
CA GLN A 756 6.15 30.40 1.03
C GLN A 756 4.73 30.29 1.62
N LYS A 757 4.14 29.09 1.67
CA LYS A 757 2.80 28.87 2.23
C LYS A 757 2.73 29.13 3.73
N ALA A 758 3.80 28.84 4.47
CA ALA A 758 3.91 29.13 5.88
C ALA A 758 4.18 30.62 6.17
N GLY A 759 4.35 31.45 5.14
CA GLY A 759 4.68 32.86 5.30
C GLY A 759 6.05 33.08 5.94
N VAL A 760 6.98 32.13 5.80
CA VAL A 760 8.36 32.30 6.29
C VAL A 760 8.95 33.50 5.57
N PRO A 761 9.22 34.61 6.27
CA PRO A 761 9.69 35.82 5.63
C PRO A 761 11.03 35.53 4.95
N HIS A 762 11.22 36.12 3.78
CA HIS A 762 12.46 36.14 3.01
C HIS A 762 12.78 35.00 2.04
N VAL A 763 12.02 33.90 1.96
CA VAL A 763 12.37 32.75 1.09
C VAL A 763 12.72 33.15 -0.36
N LEU A 764 11.93 34.03 -0.98
CA LEU A 764 12.15 34.49 -2.36
C LEU A 764 13.01 35.75 -2.48
N THR A 765 13.24 36.47 -1.39
CA THR A 765 14.11 37.67 -1.38
C THR A 765 15.55 37.36 -0.96
N LEU A 766 15.83 36.14 -0.50
CA LEU A 766 17.12 35.76 0.08
C LEU A 766 18.25 35.70 -0.95
N GLU A 767 17.96 35.39 -2.22
CA GLU A 767 19.00 35.23 -3.23
C GLU A 767 18.62 35.91 -4.55
N PRO A 768 19.41 36.88 -5.04
CA PRO A 768 19.17 37.50 -6.34
C PRO A 768 19.28 36.45 -7.44
N GLY A 769 18.29 36.39 -8.32
CA GLY A 769 18.25 35.45 -9.46
C GLY A 769 17.55 34.12 -9.19
N LEU A 770 17.04 33.86 -7.97
CA LEU A 770 16.29 32.64 -7.67
C LEU A 770 15.07 32.46 -8.57
N GLN A 771 14.34 33.55 -8.85
CA GLN A 771 13.20 33.53 -9.77
C GLN A 771 13.60 33.11 -11.18
N ASP A 772 14.73 33.59 -11.69
CA ASP A 772 15.25 33.23 -13.01
C ASP A 772 15.69 31.76 -13.05
N ALA A 773 16.28 31.25 -11.96
CA ALA A 773 16.65 29.85 -11.82
C ALA A 773 15.42 28.91 -11.78
N LEU A 774 14.35 29.31 -11.08
CA LEU A 774 13.07 28.61 -11.09
C LEU A 774 12.43 28.61 -12.48
N LEU A 775 12.52 29.73 -13.21
CA LEU A 775 12.05 29.85 -14.59
C LEU A 775 12.84 28.98 -15.58
N ALA A 776 14.16 28.92 -15.42
CA ALA A 776 15.02 28.03 -16.20
C ALA A 776 14.68 26.56 -15.92
N SER A 777 14.46 26.21 -14.65
CA SER A 777 14.04 24.88 -14.23
C SER A 777 12.67 24.50 -14.81
N LEU A 778 11.71 25.44 -14.84
CA LEU A 778 10.41 25.24 -15.47
C LEU A 778 10.53 24.96 -16.98
N HIS A 779 11.32 25.74 -17.70
CA HIS A 779 11.57 25.51 -19.13
C HIS A 779 12.20 24.14 -19.39
N ALA A 780 13.27 23.82 -18.67
CA ALA A 780 13.98 22.56 -18.81
C ALA A 780 13.07 21.37 -18.51
N LEU A 781 12.29 21.44 -17.43
CA LEU A 781 11.38 20.38 -17.02
C LEU A 781 10.24 20.15 -18.02
N LEU A 782 9.65 21.23 -18.56
CA LEU A 782 8.61 21.12 -19.58
C LEU A 782 9.15 20.53 -20.89
N GLY A 783 10.34 20.94 -21.34
CA GLY A 783 11.00 20.33 -22.49
C GLY A 783 11.25 18.83 -22.29
N THR A 784 11.69 18.47 -21.09
CA THR A 784 12.08 17.10 -20.74
C THR A 784 10.91 16.14 -20.55
N ILE A 785 9.83 16.59 -19.90
CA ILE A 785 8.61 15.78 -19.76
C ILE A 785 7.91 15.63 -21.11
N SER A 786 7.90 16.68 -21.95
CA SER A 786 7.24 16.65 -23.26
C SER A 786 7.98 15.82 -24.32
N GLY A 787 9.32 15.81 -24.29
CA GLY A 787 10.16 15.11 -25.27
C GLY A 787 10.79 13.81 -24.75
N SER A 788 11.84 13.95 -23.94
CA SER A 788 12.87 12.91 -23.82
C SER A 788 12.70 11.93 -22.65
N LEU A 789 12.04 12.26 -21.54
CA LEU A 789 11.73 11.25 -20.50
C LEU A 789 10.73 10.21 -21.01
N ALA A 790 9.78 10.64 -21.83
CA ALA A 790 8.77 9.76 -22.41
C ALA A 790 9.34 8.79 -23.47
N ALA A 791 10.45 9.16 -24.11
CA ALA A 791 11.09 8.38 -25.18
C ALA A 791 12.34 7.61 -24.71
N GLY A 792 13.19 8.21 -23.88
CA GLY A 792 14.52 7.71 -23.52
C GLY A 792 14.53 6.53 -22.55
N ALA A 793 13.50 6.38 -21.70
CA ALA A 793 13.46 5.28 -20.75
C ALA A 793 13.31 3.88 -21.41
N VAL A 794 12.85 3.83 -22.68
CA VAL A 794 12.85 2.61 -23.49
C VAL A 794 14.26 2.21 -23.92
N ALA A 795 15.15 3.19 -24.16
CA ALA A 795 16.54 2.95 -24.55
C ALA A 795 17.44 2.57 -23.36
N ALA A 796 17.26 3.22 -22.19
CA ALA A 796 18.05 2.93 -20.98
C ALA A 796 17.84 1.49 -20.47
N ALA A 797 16.64 0.92 -20.67
CA ALA A 797 16.32 -0.47 -20.31
C ALA A 797 17.13 -1.54 -21.09
N HIS A 798 17.88 -1.14 -22.12
CA HIS A 798 18.76 -2.03 -22.89
C HIS A 798 20.23 -2.00 -22.43
N LEU A 799 20.67 -0.96 -21.71
CA LEU A 799 22.09 -0.77 -21.37
C LEU A 799 22.48 -1.26 -19.96
N VAL A 800 21.54 -1.31 -19.01
CA VAL A 800 21.79 -1.75 -17.60
C VAL A 800 21.84 -3.29 -17.47
N GLY A 801 22.23 -4.00 -18.53
CA GLY A 801 22.29 -5.46 -18.59
C GLY A 801 23.58 -6.10 -18.07
N GLY A 802 24.58 -5.31 -17.67
CA GLY A 802 25.88 -5.83 -17.23
C GLY A 802 26.14 -5.54 -15.75
N GLY A 803 25.81 -6.49 -14.86
CA GLY A 803 26.31 -6.48 -13.49
C GLY A 803 25.29 -6.86 -12.42
N GLY A 804 25.31 -8.13 -12.01
CA GLY A 804 25.07 -8.56 -10.63
C GLY A 804 23.64 -8.53 -10.06
N SER A 805 23.04 -9.73 -10.00
CA SER A 805 21.96 -10.15 -9.09
C SER A 805 20.52 -9.73 -9.41
N GLY A 806 19.69 -10.74 -9.73
CA GLY A 806 18.22 -10.63 -9.77
C GLY A 806 17.60 -10.77 -11.16
N LEU A 807 17.77 -11.93 -11.80
CA LEU A 807 17.09 -12.31 -13.05
C LEU A 807 15.67 -12.83 -12.78
N VAL A 808 14.91 -12.18 -11.89
CA VAL A 808 13.50 -12.51 -11.63
C VAL A 808 12.63 -11.38 -12.21
N ASP A 809 11.98 -11.73 -13.31
CA ASP A 809 10.71 -11.18 -13.79
C ASP A 809 10.62 -9.76 -14.38
N ARG A 810 11.58 -9.39 -15.24
CA ARG A 810 11.54 -8.11 -16.01
C ARG A 810 10.78 -8.19 -17.35
N SER A 811 10.29 -9.37 -17.72
CA SER A 811 9.52 -9.62 -18.95
C SER A 811 8.08 -9.07 -18.88
N HIS A 812 7.48 -9.01 -17.69
CA HIS A 812 6.11 -8.51 -17.52
C HIS A 812 5.97 -6.99 -17.69
N GLU A 813 7.00 -6.20 -17.39
CA GLU A 813 6.93 -4.73 -17.49
C GLU A 813 6.98 -4.22 -18.94
N ARG A 814 7.63 -4.95 -19.85
CA ARG A 814 7.73 -4.59 -21.28
C ARG A 814 6.43 -4.82 -22.05
N GLN A 815 5.53 -5.69 -21.56
CA GLN A 815 4.28 -6.04 -22.26
C GLN A 815 3.11 -5.07 -21.96
N ALA A 816 3.29 -4.09 -21.07
CA ALA A 816 2.19 -3.29 -20.52
C ALA A 816 2.09 -1.83 -21.01
N GLY A 817 2.73 -1.44 -22.12
CA GLY A 817 2.51 -0.14 -22.78
C GLY A 817 2.66 1.11 -21.89
N GLY A 818 3.35 1.01 -20.76
CA GLY A 818 3.55 2.10 -19.80
C GLY A 818 4.77 2.95 -20.14
N PHE A 819 4.81 4.19 -19.65
CA PHE A 819 6.04 4.97 -19.63
C PHE A 819 7.10 4.19 -18.83
N ALA A 820 8.26 3.89 -19.43
CA ALA A 820 9.44 3.55 -18.64
C ALA A 820 9.88 4.81 -17.87
N GLY A 821 10.44 4.66 -16.66
CA GLY A 821 10.81 5.82 -15.85
C GLY A 821 9.64 6.57 -15.19
N LYS A 822 8.53 5.89 -14.87
CA LYS A 822 7.35 6.50 -14.21
C LYS A 822 7.72 7.30 -12.96
N GLY A 823 8.70 6.84 -12.19
CA GLY A 823 9.21 7.55 -11.02
C GLY A 823 9.69 8.97 -11.34
N ALA A 824 10.54 9.11 -12.37
CA ALA A 824 11.04 10.41 -12.82
C ALA A 824 9.92 11.30 -13.38
N VAL A 825 8.95 10.73 -14.10
CA VAL A 825 7.77 11.48 -14.59
C VAL A 825 6.89 11.94 -13.44
N ARG A 826 6.65 11.11 -12.41
CA ARG A 826 5.91 11.50 -11.21
C ARG A 826 6.63 12.63 -10.47
N ALA A 827 7.94 12.48 -10.24
CA ALA A 827 8.76 13.49 -9.59
C ALA A 827 8.75 14.82 -10.36
N GLY A 828 8.89 14.75 -11.69
CA GLY A 828 8.83 15.93 -12.57
C GLY A 828 7.45 16.58 -12.58
N THR A 829 6.37 15.81 -12.56
CA THR A 829 5.02 16.38 -12.52
C THR A 829 4.74 17.06 -11.17
N LEU A 830 5.22 16.48 -10.06
CA LEU A 830 5.15 17.12 -8.74
C LEU A 830 6.01 18.39 -8.67
N ALA A 831 7.22 18.35 -9.21
CA ALA A 831 8.10 19.52 -9.26
C ALA A 831 7.44 20.65 -10.08
N LEU A 832 6.78 20.31 -11.19
CA LEU A 832 6.02 21.27 -12.00
C LEU A 832 4.90 21.94 -11.20
N LEU A 833 4.13 21.18 -10.41
CA LEU A 833 3.08 21.73 -9.56
C LEU A 833 3.65 22.71 -8.52
N HIS A 834 4.77 22.36 -7.87
CA HIS A 834 5.43 23.25 -6.91
C HIS A 834 6.04 24.49 -7.58
N LEU A 835 6.60 24.36 -8.78
CA LEU A 835 7.07 25.52 -9.56
C LEU A 835 5.92 26.47 -9.91
N THR A 836 4.74 25.95 -10.25
CA THR A 836 3.54 26.80 -10.49
C THR A 836 2.97 27.43 -9.23
N ASP A 837 3.25 26.87 -8.04
CA ASP A 837 2.92 27.50 -6.75
C ASP A 837 3.89 28.66 -6.44
N LEU A 838 5.17 28.49 -6.77
CA LEU A 838 6.24 29.46 -6.48
C LEU A 838 6.26 30.66 -7.43
N LEU A 839 5.90 30.46 -8.70
CA LEU A 839 6.00 31.47 -9.74
C LEU A 839 4.65 32.19 -9.95
N PRO A 840 4.65 33.51 -10.24
CA PRO A 840 3.42 34.22 -10.61
C PRO A 840 2.78 33.61 -11.86
N VAL A 841 1.44 33.59 -11.90
CA VAL A 841 0.65 33.00 -13.00
C VAL A 841 1.02 33.57 -14.36
N ALA A 842 1.13 34.89 -14.48
CA ALA A 842 1.53 35.55 -15.73
C ALA A 842 2.91 35.09 -16.23
N VAL A 843 3.83 34.79 -15.32
CA VAL A 843 5.20 34.38 -15.64
C VAL A 843 5.21 32.95 -16.19
N TRP A 844 4.71 31.96 -15.45
CA TRP A 844 4.81 30.57 -15.88
C TRP A 844 3.88 30.22 -17.05
N THR A 845 2.75 30.91 -17.20
CA THR A 845 1.83 30.72 -18.35
C THR A 845 2.52 31.06 -19.67
N SER A 846 3.32 32.13 -19.70
CA SER A 846 4.09 32.53 -20.88
C SER A 846 5.03 31.41 -21.35
N VAL A 847 5.80 30.82 -20.43
CA VAL A 847 6.70 29.68 -20.67
C VAL A 847 5.94 28.50 -21.27
N TRP A 848 4.79 28.17 -20.68
CA TRP A 848 3.98 27.05 -21.10
C TRP A 848 3.43 27.23 -22.53
N THR A 849 2.97 28.44 -22.87
CA THR A 849 2.48 28.75 -24.21
C THR A 849 3.58 28.72 -25.26
N GLN A 850 4.80 29.15 -24.94
CA GLN A 850 5.94 29.09 -25.86
C GLN A 850 6.28 27.64 -26.25
N LEU A 851 6.18 26.71 -25.29
CA LEU A 851 6.47 25.30 -25.53
C LEU A 851 5.29 24.49 -26.10
N SER A 852 4.09 25.08 -26.20
CA SER A 852 2.87 24.40 -26.71
C SER A 852 2.60 23.02 -26.06
N GLY A 853 2.82 22.93 -24.74
CA GLY A 853 3.05 21.67 -24.03
C GLY A 853 1.84 20.85 -23.56
N SER A 854 0.63 20.96 -24.11
CA SER A 854 -0.54 20.25 -23.51
C SER A 854 -0.74 18.81 -23.91
N PHE A 855 -0.08 18.38 -24.97
CA PHE A 855 -0.26 17.04 -25.51
C PHE A 855 0.18 15.94 -24.51
N TRP A 856 1.32 16.10 -23.83
CA TRP A 856 1.82 15.09 -22.90
C TRP A 856 0.91 14.94 -21.68
N VAL A 857 0.26 16.02 -21.22
CA VAL A 857 -0.74 15.97 -20.13
C VAL A 857 -1.90 15.06 -20.53
N SER A 858 -2.39 15.16 -21.77
CA SER A 858 -3.45 14.29 -22.29
C SER A 858 -3.03 12.82 -22.36
N ARG A 859 -1.73 12.56 -22.62
CA ARG A 859 -1.16 11.20 -22.65
C ARG A 859 -1.06 10.63 -21.23
N LEU A 860 -0.60 11.41 -20.26
CA LEU A 860 -0.54 10.98 -18.85
C LEU A 860 -1.93 10.72 -18.27
N LEU A 861 -2.95 11.48 -18.69
CA LEU A 861 -4.34 11.26 -18.27
C LEU A 861 -4.93 9.93 -18.75
N ARG A 862 -4.28 9.28 -19.72
CA ARG A 862 -4.63 7.94 -20.23
C ARG A 862 -3.73 6.84 -19.67
N ASP A 863 -2.77 7.14 -18.80
CA ASP A 863 -1.90 6.12 -18.20
C ASP A 863 -2.70 5.19 -17.28
N ARG A 864 -2.26 3.93 -17.18
CA ARG A 864 -2.88 2.94 -16.28
C ARG A 864 -2.68 3.30 -14.81
N ASP A 865 -1.59 4.00 -14.51
CA ASP A 865 -1.24 4.46 -13.17
C ASP A 865 -2.17 5.61 -12.71
N ALA A 866 -2.99 5.32 -11.71
CA ALA A 866 -3.94 6.28 -11.15
C ALA A 866 -3.24 7.52 -10.55
N VAL A 867 -2.03 7.39 -10.01
CA VAL A 867 -1.28 8.51 -9.43
C VAL A 867 -0.84 9.48 -10.52
N LEU A 868 -0.28 8.98 -11.62
CA LEU A 868 0.10 9.82 -12.76
C LEU A 868 -1.11 10.51 -13.38
N ARG A 869 -2.24 9.82 -13.51
CA ARG A 869 -3.49 10.44 -13.96
C ARG A 869 -3.93 11.56 -13.03
N ALA A 870 -3.90 11.34 -11.71
CA ALA A 870 -4.27 12.37 -10.74
C ALA A 870 -3.36 13.60 -10.83
N LEU A 871 -2.04 13.41 -10.91
CA LEU A 871 -1.07 14.49 -11.05
C LEU A 871 -1.25 15.25 -12.37
N ALA A 872 -1.49 14.55 -13.48
CA ALA A 872 -1.76 15.19 -14.77
C ALA A 872 -3.06 16.00 -14.76
N ALA A 873 -4.09 15.53 -14.05
CA ALA A 873 -5.33 16.28 -13.87
C ALA A 873 -5.11 17.52 -13.00
N GLU A 874 -4.24 17.44 -11.99
CA GLU A 874 -3.91 18.59 -11.15
C GLU A 874 -3.10 19.63 -11.94
N VAL A 875 -2.15 19.21 -12.79
CA VAL A 875 -1.45 20.11 -13.70
C VAL A 875 -2.46 20.78 -14.62
N LEU A 876 -3.39 20.03 -15.22
CA LEU A 876 -4.45 20.60 -16.04
C LEU A 876 -5.30 21.61 -15.24
N ALA A 877 -5.61 21.34 -13.97
CA ALA A 877 -6.36 22.26 -13.12
C ALA A 877 -5.60 23.59 -12.94
N ARG A 878 -4.28 23.55 -12.76
CA ARG A 878 -3.43 24.75 -12.70
C ARG A 878 -3.44 25.52 -14.01
N LEU A 879 -3.42 24.83 -15.15
CA LEU A 879 -3.49 25.50 -16.46
C LEU A 879 -4.83 26.20 -16.71
N MET A 880 -5.91 25.71 -16.08
CA MET A 880 -7.27 26.27 -16.19
C MET A 880 -7.61 27.25 -15.05
N GLN A 881 -6.68 27.56 -14.16
CA GLN A 881 -6.97 28.44 -13.02
C GLN A 881 -7.20 29.89 -13.49
N PRO A 882 -7.95 30.71 -12.72
CA PRO A 882 -8.14 32.13 -13.04
C PRO A 882 -6.81 32.87 -13.21
N GLY A 883 -6.70 33.72 -14.24
CA GLY A 883 -5.47 34.45 -14.60
C GLY A 883 -4.51 33.68 -15.50
N ALA A 884 -4.80 32.41 -15.84
CA ALA A 884 -4.03 31.58 -16.75
C ALA A 884 -4.63 31.53 -18.17
N ASP A 885 -5.12 32.67 -18.67
CA ASP A 885 -5.95 32.76 -19.87
C ASP A 885 -5.26 32.21 -21.13
N SER A 886 -3.95 32.46 -21.25
CA SER A 886 -3.15 32.03 -22.40
C SER A 886 -2.99 30.51 -22.46
N THR A 887 -2.76 29.84 -21.33
CA THR A 887 -2.71 28.38 -21.24
C THR A 887 -4.10 27.76 -21.37
N HIS A 888 -5.13 28.44 -20.89
CA HIS A 888 -6.49 27.98 -21.13
C HIS A 888 -6.86 27.95 -22.61
N LEU A 889 -6.63 29.05 -23.33
CA LEU A 889 -6.88 29.11 -24.78
C LEU A 889 -6.12 28.02 -25.53
N MET A 890 -4.86 27.78 -25.15
CA MET A 890 -4.06 26.71 -25.74
C MET A 890 -4.60 25.30 -25.43
N VAL A 891 -5.11 25.02 -24.22
CA VAL A 891 -5.78 23.73 -23.93
C VAL A 891 -7.10 23.63 -24.69
N ALA A 892 -7.92 24.68 -24.72
CA ALA A 892 -9.19 24.68 -25.44
C ALA A 892 -8.99 24.44 -26.95
N GLN A 893 -7.95 25.01 -27.54
CA GLN A 893 -7.60 24.82 -28.95
C GLN A 893 -6.94 23.46 -29.23
N GLY A 894 -6.02 23.02 -28.38
CA GLY A 894 -5.27 21.78 -28.58
C GLY A 894 -6.02 20.52 -28.14
N TRP A 895 -6.98 20.66 -27.23
CA TRP A 895 -7.69 19.54 -26.62
C TRP A 895 -9.15 19.90 -26.22
N PRO A 896 -10.05 20.05 -27.21
CA PRO A 896 -11.43 20.47 -26.97
C PRO A 896 -12.24 19.50 -26.10
N ASP A 897 -11.88 18.21 -26.10
CA ASP A 897 -12.54 17.16 -25.30
C ASP A 897 -12.06 17.10 -23.83
N ALA A 898 -11.13 17.97 -23.40
CA ALA A 898 -10.56 17.93 -22.06
C ALA A 898 -11.64 17.98 -20.96
N ALA A 899 -12.59 18.92 -21.07
CA ALA A 899 -13.68 19.08 -20.12
C ALA A 899 -14.57 17.83 -20.03
N LYS A 900 -14.90 17.21 -21.18
CA LYS A 900 -15.68 15.97 -21.22
C LYS A 900 -14.94 14.80 -20.59
N MET A 901 -13.62 14.70 -20.80
CA MET A 901 -12.80 13.67 -20.17
C MET A 901 -12.74 13.87 -18.65
N MET A 902 -12.59 15.10 -18.18
CA MET A 902 -12.56 15.40 -16.74
C MET A 902 -13.91 15.18 -16.07
N ALA A 903 -15.02 15.51 -16.73
CA ALA A 903 -16.36 15.14 -16.24
C ALA A 903 -16.51 13.62 -16.11
N LYS A 904 -16.07 12.85 -17.12
CA LYS A 904 -16.07 11.38 -17.02
C LYS A 904 -15.19 10.89 -15.85
N ALA A 905 -13.99 11.45 -15.69
CA ALA A 905 -13.06 11.06 -14.63
C ALA A 905 -13.61 11.37 -13.23
N ALA A 906 -14.23 12.54 -13.04
CA ALA A 906 -14.85 12.96 -11.78
C ALA A 906 -16.04 12.08 -11.37
N LEU A 907 -16.86 11.65 -12.35
CA LEU A 907 -18.08 10.87 -12.14
C LEU A 907 -17.86 9.36 -12.00
N ASP A 908 -16.67 8.87 -12.36
CA ASP A 908 -16.35 7.45 -12.32
C ASP A 908 -15.83 7.05 -10.93
N ARG A 909 -16.63 6.23 -10.23
CA ARG A 909 -16.33 5.74 -8.88
C ARG A 909 -15.16 4.75 -8.84
N ALA A 910 -14.75 4.18 -9.97
CA ALA A 910 -13.56 3.33 -10.04
C ALA A 910 -12.26 4.15 -9.94
N ASN A 911 -12.32 5.47 -10.16
CA ASN A 911 -11.16 6.34 -9.99
C ASN A 911 -10.94 6.71 -8.53
N CYS A 912 -9.67 6.83 -8.14
CA CYS A 912 -9.32 7.31 -6.81
C CYS A 912 -9.79 8.76 -6.59
N TYR A 913 -10.08 9.12 -5.33
CA TYR A 913 -10.55 10.47 -4.98
C TYR A 913 -9.58 11.58 -5.39
N ALA A 914 -8.26 11.32 -5.40
CA ALA A 914 -7.28 12.32 -5.85
C ALA A 914 -7.52 12.73 -7.31
N LEU A 915 -7.69 11.76 -8.22
CA LEU A 915 -8.00 12.03 -9.62
C LEU A 915 -9.37 12.70 -9.78
N ARG A 916 -10.39 12.23 -9.05
CA ARG A 916 -11.74 12.82 -9.11
C ARG A 916 -11.73 14.28 -8.63
N THR A 917 -11.00 14.57 -7.55
CA THR A 917 -10.82 15.93 -6.99
C THR A 917 -10.14 16.85 -7.99
N ALA A 918 -9.02 16.41 -8.55
CA ALA A 918 -8.28 17.17 -9.55
C ALA A 918 -9.15 17.45 -10.80
N ALA A 919 -9.89 16.44 -11.27
CA ALA A 919 -10.82 16.58 -12.38
C ALA A 919 -11.93 17.60 -12.09
N LEU A 920 -12.52 17.59 -10.88
CA LEU A 920 -13.50 18.60 -10.47
C LEU A 920 -12.91 20.02 -10.47
N ARG A 921 -11.66 20.20 -10.03
CA ARG A 921 -10.98 21.51 -10.08
C ARG A 921 -10.78 21.99 -11.51
N VAL A 922 -10.45 21.09 -12.45
CA VAL A 922 -10.41 21.44 -13.88
C VAL A 922 -11.77 21.98 -14.34
N LEU A 923 -12.86 21.30 -13.98
CA LEU A 923 -14.22 21.72 -14.34
C LEU A 923 -14.57 23.09 -13.74
N CYS A 924 -14.21 23.33 -12.47
CA CYS A 924 -14.37 24.65 -11.85
C CYS A 924 -13.62 25.74 -12.62
N GLY A 925 -12.38 25.47 -13.02
CA GLY A 925 -11.57 26.40 -13.84
C GLY A 925 -12.23 26.71 -15.18
N CYS A 926 -12.75 25.69 -15.88
CA CYS A 926 -13.49 25.87 -17.13
C CYS A 926 -14.75 26.74 -16.96
N MET A 927 -15.44 26.66 -15.82
CA MET A 927 -16.66 27.42 -15.55
C MET A 927 -16.37 28.88 -15.18
N ALA A 928 -15.38 29.12 -14.32
CA ALA A 928 -15.04 30.47 -13.83
C ALA A 928 -14.79 31.48 -14.96
N GLN A 929 -14.24 31.04 -16.10
CA GLN A 929 -13.88 31.95 -17.20
C GLN A 929 -15.05 32.52 -17.99
N SER A 930 -16.17 31.81 -18.06
CA SER A 930 -17.33 32.30 -18.83
C SER A 930 -17.93 33.56 -18.21
N SER A 931 -17.70 33.76 -16.91
CA SER A 931 -18.09 34.99 -16.19
C SER A 931 -17.21 36.20 -16.53
N GLN A 932 -15.96 36.00 -16.95
CA GLN A 932 -15.02 37.10 -17.22
C GLN A 932 -15.09 37.60 -18.66
N HIS A 933 -15.40 36.73 -19.62
CA HIS A 933 -15.52 37.15 -21.02
C HIS A 933 -16.80 37.97 -21.31
N SER A 934 -17.87 37.78 -20.53
CA SER A 934 -19.09 38.59 -20.64
C SER A 934 -18.84 40.04 -20.21
N THR A 935 -18.16 40.23 -19.08
CA THR A 935 -17.91 41.57 -18.52
C THR A 935 -17.00 42.43 -19.39
N VAL A 936 -15.94 41.85 -19.97
CA VAL A 936 -15.02 42.60 -20.86
C VAL A 936 -15.71 43.01 -22.16
N ARG A 937 -16.60 42.16 -22.70
CA ARG A 937 -17.29 42.46 -23.96
C ARG A 937 -18.40 43.51 -23.78
N GLU A 938 -19.07 43.52 -22.61
CA GLU A 938 -20.00 44.59 -22.24
C GLU A 938 -19.26 45.90 -21.93
N ALA A 939 -18.13 45.87 -21.24
CA ALA A 939 -17.32 47.08 -21.01
C ALA A 939 -16.81 47.69 -22.33
N ALA A 940 -16.43 46.86 -23.30
CA ALA A 940 -16.00 47.31 -24.62
C ALA A 940 -17.15 47.79 -25.51
N SER A 941 -18.38 47.28 -25.33
CA SER A 941 -19.55 47.74 -26.09
C SER A 941 -20.20 49.01 -25.52
N VAL A 942 -19.94 49.31 -24.24
CA VAL A 942 -20.50 50.48 -23.54
C VAL A 942 -19.63 51.74 -23.69
N ALA A 943 -18.38 51.66 -24.19
CA ALA A 943 -17.55 52.84 -24.45
C ALA A 943 -17.97 53.55 -25.76
N PRO A 944 -18.74 54.66 -25.72
CA PRO A 944 -19.23 55.34 -26.91
C PRO A 944 -18.25 56.49 -27.24
N GLY A 945 -17.43 56.33 -28.28
CA GLY A 945 -16.78 57.48 -28.93
C GLY A 945 -15.25 57.54 -28.93
N ALA A 946 -14.57 56.49 -29.38
CA ALA A 946 -13.19 56.60 -29.85
C ALA A 946 -13.12 56.17 -31.34
N ALA A 947 -13.22 57.17 -32.21
CA ALA A 947 -13.06 57.02 -33.65
C ALA A 947 -11.58 56.91 -34.04
N ASP A 948 -11.33 56.10 -35.08
CA ASP A 948 -10.23 56.15 -36.05
C ASP A 948 -8.79 56.11 -35.53
N THR A 949 -8.31 54.92 -35.18
CA THR A 949 -6.94 54.49 -35.53
C THR A 949 -6.96 53.00 -35.89
N PRO A 950 -6.59 52.60 -37.12
CA PRO A 950 -6.49 51.19 -37.48
C PRO A 950 -5.26 50.59 -36.78
N PRO A 951 -5.40 49.49 -36.00
CA PRO A 951 -4.25 48.84 -35.40
C PRO A 951 -3.42 48.16 -36.50
N GLU A 952 -2.17 48.61 -36.59
CA GLU A 952 -1.13 48.07 -37.46
C GLU A 952 -0.94 46.57 -37.21
N ALA A 953 -1.08 45.80 -38.28
CA ALA A 953 -1.05 44.35 -38.26
C ALA A 953 0.37 43.82 -37.94
N ALA A 954 0.58 43.38 -36.70
CA ALA A 954 1.65 42.46 -36.37
C ALA A 954 1.28 41.06 -36.89
N SER A 955 1.85 40.72 -38.05
CA SER A 955 1.71 39.41 -38.69
C SER A 955 2.35 38.30 -37.84
N LEU A 956 1.54 37.45 -37.22
CA LEU A 956 1.95 36.11 -36.77
C LEU A 956 1.60 35.09 -37.88
N PRO A 957 2.54 34.26 -38.37
CA PRO A 957 2.29 33.39 -39.50
C PRO A 957 1.63 32.06 -39.10
N ARG A 958 0.64 31.67 -39.91
CA ARG A 958 0.22 30.29 -40.26
C ARG A 958 0.07 29.26 -39.13
N ARG A 959 -1.09 29.26 -38.45
CA ARG A 959 -1.80 28.03 -38.01
C ARG A 959 -3.30 28.21 -37.71
N GLN A 960 -3.96 29.21 -38.30
CA GLN A 960 -5.43 29.41 -38.18
C GLN A 960 -6.23 28.68 -39.27
N LEU A 961 -5.96 27.39 -39.51
CA LEU A 961 -6.77 26.59 -40.46
C LEU A 961 -7.87 25.74 -39.78
N PHE A 962 -8.07 25.88 -38.45
CA PHE A 962 -9.09 25.14 -37.71
C PHE A 962 -9.90 25.99 -36.70
N SER A 963 -10.07 27.30 -36.89
CA SER A 963 -11.05 28.06 -36.12
C SER A 963 -12.45 27.86 -36.69
N SER A 964 -13.05 26.68 -36.49
CA SER A 964 -14.48 26.54 -36.67
C SER A 964 -15.17 27.39 -35.58
N ALA A 965 -15.90 28.42 -36.00
CA ALA A 965 -16.62 29.39 -35.16
C ALA A 965 -17.85 28.80 -34.43
N THR A 966 -17.82 27.52 -34.05
CA THR A 966 -18.96 26.79 -33.45
C THR A 966 -18.62 26.04 -32.17
N GLY A 967 -17.38 26.13 -31.67
CA GLY A 967 -17.04 25.59 -30.35
C GLY A 967 -17.74 26.41 -29.27
N LEU A 968 -18.88 25.93 -28.77
CA LEU A 968 -19.48 26.42 -27.53
C LEU A 968 -18.37 26.53 -26.46
N PRO A 969 -18.33 27.62 -25.67
CA PRO A 969 -17.34 27.76 -24.61
C PRO A 969 -17.41 26.53 -23.70
N PRO A 970 -16.27 26.01 -23.20
CA PRO A 970 -16.21 24.78 -22.40
C PRO A 970 -17.23 24.72 -21.26
N ALA A 971 -17.53 25.86 -20.62
CA ALA A 971 -18.56 25.95 -19.59
C ALA A 971 -19.98 25.65 -20.10
N ALA A 972 -20.35 26.12 -21.29
CA ALA A 972 -21.66 25.85 -21.88
C ALA A 972 -21.82 24.35 -22.21
N LEU A 973 -20.74 23.69 -22.66
CA LEU A 973 -20.74 22.24 -22.86
C LEU A 973 -20.88 21.48 -21.54
N LEU A 974 -20.31 21.97 -20.45
CA LEU A 974 -20.43 21.37 -19.11
C LEU A 974 -21.83 21.54 -18.52
N LEU A 975 -22.43 22.73 -18.66
CA LEU A 975 -23.81 22.98 -18.24
C LEU A 975 -24.79 22.04 -18.96
N GLN A 976 -24.52 21.69 -20.22
CA GLN A 976 -25.32 20.72 -20.98
C GLN A 976 -25.14 19.26 -20.55
N GLN A 977 -24.13 18.91 -19.74
CA GLN A 977 -23.91 17.54 -19.29
C GLN A 977 -24.83 17.17 -18.12
N ALA A 978 -26.07 16.78 -18.42
CA ALA A 978 -27.05 16.33 -17.43
C ALA A 978 -26.51 15.22 -16.50
N ALA A 979 -25.62 14.35 -16.98
CA ALA A 979 -25.00 13.29 -16.17
C ALA A 979 -24.12 13.82 -15.02
N LEU A 980 -23.50 15.00 -15.19
CA LEU A 980 -22.71 15.65 -14.15
C LEU A 980 -23.62 16.15 -13.03
N TRP A 981 -24.61 16.97 -13.39
CA TRP A 981 -25.56 17.58 -12.46
C TRP A 981 -26.40 16.55 -11.71
N THR A 982 -26.87 15.49 -12.39
CA THR A 982 -27.66 14.44 -11.73
C THR A 982 -26.88 13.62 -10.70
N LYS A 983 -25.55 13.53 -10.83
CA LYS A 983 -24.69 12.74 -9.92
C LYS A 983 -24.04 13.56 -8.82
N LEU A 984 -24.00 14.88 -8.95
CA LEU A 984 -23.33 15.78 -8.00
C LEU A 984 -23.88 15.68 -6.56
N PRO A 985 -25.21 15.57 -6.33
CA PRO A 985 -25.77 15.31 -4.99
C PRO A 985 -25.26 13.99 -4.38
N ALA A 986 -25.20 12.94 -5.20
CA ALA A 986 -24.70 11.64 -4.75
C ALA A 986 -23.22 11.69 -4.36
N MET A 987 -22.40 12.51 -5.03
CA MET A 987 -20.99 12.70 -4.70
C MET A 987 -20.78 13.40 -3.34
N LEU A 988 -21.62 14.38 -2.99
CA LEU A 988 -21.59 15.01 -1.65
C LEU A 988 -22.01 14.06 -0.54
N CYS A 989 -22.82 13.06 -0.87
CA CYS A 989 -23.31 12.05 0.05
C CYS A 989 -22.41 10.80 0.13
N GLU A 990 -21.28 10.75 -0.58
CA GLU A 990 -20.34 9.63 -0.46
C GLU A 990 -19.75 9.60 0.96
N PRO A 991 -19.88 8.48 1.70
CA PRO A 991 -19.51 8.42 3.12
C PRO A 991 -17.99 8.55 3.34
N ASP A 992 -17.21 8.01 2.40
CA ASP A 992 -15.74 7.95 2.48
C ASP A 992 -15.05 9.08 1.70
N ALA A 993 -15.81 10.11 1.32
CA ALA A 993 -15.30 11.22 0.52
C ALA A 993 -14.34 12.09 1.36
N PRO A 994 -13.07 12.25 0.96
CA PRO A 994 -12.12 13.08 1.68
C PRO A 994 -12.46 14.56 1.53
N THR A 995 -12.12 15.38 2.53
CA THR A 995 -12.44 16.82 2.56
C THR A 995 -12.05 17.59 1.29
N PRO A 996 -10.86 17.38 0.67
CA PRO A 996 -10.51 18.07 -0.58
C PRO A 996 -11.44 17.75 -1.75
N PHE A 997 -11.99 16.54 -1.80
CA PHE A 997 -12.96 16.14 -2.81
C PHE A 997 -14.29 16.85 -2.58
N LEU A 998 -14.80 16.85 -1.35
CA LEU A 998 -16.04 17.55 -0.99
C LEU A 998 -15.93 19.06 -1.26
N ALA A 999 -14.80 19.68 -0.92
CA ALA A 999 -14.52 21.07 -1.26
C ALA A 999 -14.63 21.32 -2.77
N ALA A 1000 -14.00 20.48 -3.60
CA ALA A 1000 -14.06 20.62 -5.05
C ALA A 1000 -15.48 20.43 -5.62
N VAL A 1001 -16.28 19.50 -5.05
CA VAL A 1001 -17.68 19.33 -5.43
C VAL A 1001 -18.51 20.57 -5.08
N LEU A 1002 -18.31 21.14 -3.89
CA LEU A 1002 -18.98 22.38 -3.46
C LEU A 1002 -18.58 23.57 -4.32
N SER A 1003 -17.30 23.71 -4.65
CA SER A 1003 -16.83 24.76 -5.56
C SER A 1003 -17.48 24.62 -6.94
N LEU A 1004 -17.61 23.41 -7.46
CA LEU A 1004 -18.26 23.17 -8.75
C LEU A 1004 -19.75 23.52 -8.70
N LEU A 1005 -20.43 23.16 -7.62
CA LEU A 1005 -21.82 23.53 -7.40
C LEU A 1005 -22.00 25.05 -7.35
N LEU A 1006 -21.11 25.76 -6.66
CA LEU A 1006 -21.15 27.22 -6.55
C LEU A 1006 -20.92 27.89 -7.92
N GLN A 1007 -19.95 27.39 -8.69
CA GLN A 1007 -19.74 27.87 -10.06
C GLN A 1007 -20.94 27.55 -10.96
N GLY A 1008 -21.60 26.41 -10.75
CA GLY A 1008 -22.88 26.07 -11.39
C GLY A 1008 -23.97 27.07 -11.08
N THR A 1009 -24.19 27.40 -9.81
CA THR A 1009 -25.21 28.38 -9.39
C THR A 1009 -24.99 29.75 -10.02
N LEU A 1010 -23.73 30.17 -10.16
CA LEU A 1010 -23.39 31.47 -10.74
C LEU A 1010 -23.63 31.54 -12.25
N LEU A 1011 -23.63 30.41 -12.95
CA LEU A 1011 -23.81 30.36 -14.41
C LEU A 1011 -25.21 29.95 -14.85
N ASP A 1012 -25.91 29.12 -14.07
CA ASP A 1012 -27.26 28.61 -14.33
C ASP A 1012 -28.04 28.47 -13.01
N GLY A 1013 -28.60 29.60 -12.57
CA GLY A 1013 -29.35 29.70 -11.32
C GLY A 1013 -30.52 28.71 -11.26
N GLU A 1014 -31.36 28.68 -12.31
CA GLU A 1014 -32.56 27.83 -12.35
C GLU A 1014 -32.23 26.34 -12.31
N GLY A 1015 -31.27 25.90 -13.14
CA GLY A 1015 -30.84 24.50 -13.21
C GLY A 1015 -30.20 24.02 -11.91
N THR A 1016 -29.45 24.88 -11.23
CA THR A 1016 -28.75 24.53 -9.99
C THR A 1016 -29.66 24.59 -8.77
N VAL A 1017 -30.66 25.47 -8.75
CA VAL A 1017 -31.71 25.49 -7.71
C VAL A 1017 -32.50 24.18 -7.71
N ALA A 1018 -32.81 23.61 -8.88
CA ALA A 1018 -33.48 22.31 -8.96
C ALA A 1018 -32.66 21.17 -8.32
N LEU A 1019 -31.33 21.26 -8.37
CA LEU A 1019 -30.40 20.29 -7.78
C LEU A 1019 -30.31 20.44 -6.26
N LEU A 1020 -30.35 21.68 -5.76
CA LEU A 1020 -30.40 21.98 -4.33
C LEU A 1020 -31.75 21.58 -3.67
N ARG A 1021 -32.82 21.48 -4.47
CA ARG A 1021 -34.12 20.95 -4.05
C ARG A 1021 -34.17 19.43 -3.89
N GLN A 1022 -33.11 18.69 -4.24
CA GLN A 1022 -33.11 17.23 -4.04
C GLN A 1022 -33.17 16.86 -2.54
N PRO A 1023 -33.94 15.82 -2.15
CA PRO A 1023 -34.07 15.42 -0.76
C PRO A 1023 -32.71 15.10 -0.12
N GLY A 1024 -32.46 15.63 1.09
CA GLY A 1024 -31.24 15.40 1.87
C GLY A 1024 -30.02 16.25 1.47
N MET A 1025 -30.07 16.98 0.35
CA MET A 1025 -28.97 17.84 -0.10
C MET A 1025 -28.70 18.98 0.88
N VAL A 1026 -29.76 19.69 1.30
CA VAL A 1026 -29.67 20.77 2.30
C VAL A 1026 -29.19 20.23 3.64
N ASP A 1027 -29.68 19.07 4.09
CA ASP A 1027 -29.25 18.45 5.33
C ASP A 1027 -27.76 18.07 5.28
N ARG A 1028 -27.26 17.60 4.12
CA ARG A 1028 -25.84 17.30 3.93
C ARG A 1028 -24.99 18.57 3.91
N LEU A 1029 -25.42 19.65 3.27
CA LEU A 1029 -24.73 20.94 3.31
C LEU A 1029 -24.65 21.49 4.74
N LEU A 1030 -25.73 21.38 5.50
CA LEU A 1030 -25.78 21.74 6.92
C LEU A 1030 -24.89 20.83 7.77
N HIS A 1031 -24.79 19.55 7.44
CA HIS A 1031 -23.85 18.65 8.10
C HIS A 1031 -22.39 19.03 7.82
N LEU A 1032 -22.04 19.38 6.58
CA LEU A 1032 -20.69 19.84 6.24
C LEU A 1032 -20.33 21.16 6.94
N LEU A 1033 -21.30 22.08 7.05
CA LEU A 1033 -21.19 23.27 7.91
C LEU A 1033 -20.91 22.89 9.37
N HIS A 1034 -21.67 21.92 9.90
CA HIS A 1034 -21.54 21.48 11.29
C HIS A 1034 -20.18 20.85 11.58
N VAL A 1035 -19.67 19.97 10.69
CA VAL A 1035 -18.37 19.32 10.84
C VAL A 1035 -17.23 20.34 10.73
N GLY A 1036 -17.28 21.27 9.78
CA GLY A 1036 -16.26 22.32 9.64
C GLY A 1036 -16.16 23.21 10.89
N VAL A 1037 -17.32 23.55 11.47
CA VAL A 1037 -17.41 24.34 12.70
C VAL A 1037 -16.98 23.56 13.94
N ALA A 1038 -17.35 22.28 14.06
CA ALA A 1038 -16.92 21.42 15.17
C ALA A 1038 -15.40 21.21 15.18
N ASN A 1039 -14.80 20.99 14.01
CA ASN A 1039 -13.35 20.84 13.86
C ASN A 1039 -12.60 22.15 14.21
N SER A 1040 -13.18 23.31 13.87
CA SER A 1040 -12.65 24.61 14.28
C SER A 1040 -12.75 24.86 15.80
N ALA A 1041 -13.84 24.41 16.43
CA ALA A 1041 -14.10 24.61 17.86
C ALA A 1041 -13.26 23.69 18.77
N MET A 1042 -13.01 22.44 18.37
CA MET A 1042 -12.20 21.50 19.17
C MET A 1042 -10.71 21.86 19.19
N ALA A 1043 -10.20 22.58 18.18
CA ALA A 1043 -8.80 23.01 18.09
C ALA A 1043 -8.39 24.10 19.12
N LYS A 1044 -9.35 24.69 19.86
CA LYS A 1044 -9.10 25.83 20.76
C LYS A 1044 -9.22 25.52 22.26
N ALA A 1045 -9.20 24.25 22.68
CA ALA A 1045 -9.43 23.89 24.09
C ALA A 1045 -8.22 23.28 24.81
N PRO A 1046 -7.27 24.08 25.34
CA PRO A 1046 -6.50 23.66 26.50
C PRO A 1046 -7.39 23.75 27.76
N ALA A 1047 -7.41 22.69 28.56
CA ALA A 1047 -8.37 22.43 29.64
C ALA A 1047 -8.31 23.37 30.87
N SER A 1048 -7.72 24.57 30.80
CA SER A 1048 -7.59 25.44 32.00
C SER A 1048 -7.60 26.96 31.79
N ALA A 1049 -7.85 27.50 30.60
CA ALA A 1049 -7.93 28.96 30.41
C ALA A 1049 -9.38 29.48 30.52
N LYS A 1050 -9.58 30.58 31.28
CA LYS A 1050 -10.87 31.30 31.35
C LYS A 1050 -11.35 31.66 29.93
N LEU A 1051 -12.55 31.23 29.57
CA LEU A 1051 -13.13 31.42 28.23
C LEU A 1051 -13.13 32.89 27.81
N ASP A 1052 -12.41 33.17 26.72
CA ASP A 1052 -12.31 34.47 26.09
C ASP A 1052 -13.63 34.93 25.44
N ALA A 1053 -13.82 36.24 25.23
CA ALA A 1053 -15.07 36.81 24.67
C ALA A 1053 -15.38 36.34 23.23
N ALA A 1054 -14.36 36.08 22.41
CA ALA A 1054 -14.53 35.56 21.04
C ALA A 1054 -15.07 34.11 21.04
N ALA A 1055 -14.56 33.26 21.94
CA ALA A 1055 -15.06 31.89 22.12
C ALA A 1055 -16.51 31.84 22.62
N ARG A 1056 -17.03 32.94 23.20
CA ARG A 1056 -18.43 33.07 23.63
C ARG A 1056 -19.38 33.43 22.46
N GLY A 1057 -18.92 34.23 21.49
CA GLY A 1057 -19.67 34.57 20.28
C GLY A 1057 -19.82 33.38 19.32
N ASP A 1058 -18.70 32.69 19.05
CA ASP A 1058 -18.69 31.47 18.22
C ASP A 1058 -19.57 30.39 18.85
N ARG A 1059 -19.45 30.18 20.17
CA ARG A 1059 -20.26 29.20 20.90
C ARG A 1059 -21.74 29.58 20.95
N ALA A 1060 -22.10 30.87 21.00
CA ALA A 1060 -23.50 31.32 20.95
C ALA A 1060 -24.13 31.10 19.56
N ALA A 1061 -23.40 31.40 18.47
CA ALA A 1061 -23.86 31.12 17.10
C ALA A 1061 -24.03 29.62 16.85
N VAL A 1062 -23.12 28.80 17.37
CA VAL A 1062 -23.17 27.33 17.27
C VAL A 1062 -24.27 26.72 18.13
N ILE A 1063 -24.49 27.22 19.35
CA ILE A 1063 -25.60 26.80 20.21
C ILE A 1063 -26.95 27.18 19.59
N ALA A 1064 -27.06 28.34 18.94
CA ALA A 1064 -28.27 28.74 18.21
C ALA A 1064 -28.54 27.83 17.00
N LEU A 1065 -27.51 27.47 16.23
CA LEU A 1065 -27.62 26.52 15.11
C LEU A 1065 -27.95 25.09 15.56
N LEU A 1066 -27.38 24.63 16.68
CA LEU A 1066 -27.66 23.33 17.31
C LEU A 1066 -29.09 23.24 17.86
N CYS A 1067 -29.57 24.32 18.48
CA CYS A 1067 -30.97 24.41 18.95
C CYS A 1067 -31.95 24.41 17.77
N TRP A 1068 -31.57 24.98 16.63
CA TRP A 1068 -32.33 24.93 15.38
C TRP A 1068 -32.38 23.50 14.79
N ALA A 1069 -31.26 22.78 14.75
CA ALA A 1069 -31.18 21.41 14.23
C ALA A 1069 -31.93 20.37 15.10
N CYS A 1070 -31.81 20.46 16.43
CA CYS A 1070 -32.47 19.51 17.35
C CYS A 1070 -34.00 19.64 17.37
N ARG A 1071 -34.55 20.85 17.12
CA ARG A 1071 -36.01 21.06 17.06
C ARG A 1071 -36.65 20.53 15.78
N ARG A 1072 -35.86 20.35 14.72
CA ARG A 1072 -36.32 19.85 13.42
C ARG A 1072 -36.31 18.33 13.32
N SER A 1073 -35.44 17.64 14.07
CA SER A 1073 -35.39 16.17 14.12
C SER A 1073 -36.45 15.53 15.02
N GLY A 1074 -37.28 16.32 15.70
CA GLY A 1074 -38.33 15.83 16.61
C GLY A 1074 -37.81 15.26 17.94
N ALA A 1075 -36.49 15.29 18.18
CA ALA A 1075 -35.89 14.84 19.43
C ALA A 1075 -36.00 15.93 20.51
N ILE A 1076 -36.96 15.81 21.42
CA ILE A 1076 -37.09 16.69 22.59
C ILE A 1076 -35.96 16.37 23.56
N HIS A 1077 -34.81 17.04 23.42
CA HIS A 1077 -33.71 16.95 24.36
C HIS A 1077 -33.80 18.11 25.37
N PRO A 1078 -33.80 17.85 26.71
CA PRO A 1078 -33.98 18.88 27.75
C PRO A 1078 -32.88 19.97 27.79
N ALA A 1079 -31.79 19.78 27.04
CA ALA A 1079 -30.73 20.77 26.88
C ALA A 1079 -31.16 22.05 26.12
N ALA A 1080 -32.21 21.99 25.29
CA ALA A 1080 -32.64 23.10 24.43
C ALA A 1080 -33.32 24.27 25.20
N GLN A 1081 -33.77 24.05 26.44
CA GLN A 1081 -34.37 25.10 27.29
C GLN A 1081 -33.32 25.87 28.10
N HIS A 1082 -32.21 25.23 28.51
CA HIS A 1082 -31.10 25.93 29.18
C HIS A 1082 -30.29 26.81 28.21
N ALA A 1083 -30.11 26.35 26.96
CA ALA A 1083 -29.37 27.05 25.92
C ALA A 1083 -29.91 28.45 25.58
N ASN A 1084 -31.25 28.64 25.55
CA ASN A 1084 -31.85 29.94 25.22
C ASN A 1084 -31.51 31.03 26.25
N SER A 1085 -31.46 30.68 27.54
CA SER A 1085 -31.11 31.64 28.61
C SER A 1085 -29.62 32.02 28.61
N GLU A 1086 -28.77 31.13 28.09
CA GLU A 1086 -27.33 31.34 28.00
C GLU A 1086 -26.95 32.20 26.78
N VAL A 1087 -27.67 32.04 25.65
CA VAL A 1087 -27.51 32.85 24.44
C VAL A 1087 -27.89 34.32 24.68
N ASP A 1088 -29.01 34.60 25.35
CA ASP A 1088 -29.42 35.98 25.68
C ASP A 1088 -28.42 36.66 26.64
N ARG A 1089 -27.81 35.89 27.55
CA ARG A 1089 -26.80 36.38 28.49
C ARG A 1089 -25.45 36.65 27.82
N LEU A 1090 -25.09 35.89 26.78
CA LEU A 1090 -23.83 36.04 26.04
C LEU A 1090 -23.90 37.16 24.98
N LEU A 1091 -25.04 37.34 24.31
CA LEU A 1091 -25.22 38.36 23.27
C LEU A 1091 -25.37 39.78 23.84
N GLY A 1092 -25.91 39.94 25.06
CA GLY A 1092 -26.10 41.25 25.69
C GLY A 1092 -24.81 42.03 26.00
N GLY A 1093 -23.66 41.34 26.08
CA GLY A 1093 -22.35 41.95 26.25
C GLY A 1093 -21.65 42.29 24.93
N TRP A 1094 -21.89 41.50 23.88
CA TRP A 1094 -21.21 41.64 22.59
C TRP A 1094 -21.69 42.89 21.83
N ALA A 1095 -22.99 43.20 21.89
CA ALA A 1095 -23.61 44.37 21.26
C ALA A 1095 -23.11 45.74 21.78
N LYS A 1096 -22.35 45.77 22.89
CA LYS A 1096 -21.82 47.00 23.51
C LYS A 1096 -20.34 47.27 23.20
N ALA A 1097 -19.65 46.36 22.50
CA ALA A 1097 -18.24 46.55 22.14
C ALA A 1097 -18.10 47.48 20.91
N PRO A 1098 -17.05 48.33 20.82
CA PRO A 1098 -16.79 49.15 19.65
C PRO A 1098 -16.53 48.30 18.40
N ALA A 1099 -17.04 48.72 17.24
CA ALA A 1099 -17.01 47.94 16.00
C ALA A 1099 -15.60 47.48 15.58
N GLY A 1100 -14.56 48.27 15.82
CA GLY A 1100 -13.16 47.88 15.55
C GLY A 1100 -12.69 46.68 16.39
N MET A 1101 -13.13 46.60 17.65
CA MET A 1101 -12.76 45.51 18.57
C MET A 1101 -13.50 44.20 18.25
N GLN A 1102 -14.73 44.31 17.72
CA GLN A 1102 -15.49 43.15 17.22
C GLN A 1102 -14.85 42.58 15.93
N LEU A 1103 -14.36 43.45 15.04
CA LEU A 1103 -13.71 43.07 13.79
C LEU A 1103 -12.35 42.38 14.01
N GLU A 1104 -11.53 42.92 14.92
CA GLU A 1104 -10.23 42.36 15.32
C GLU A 1104 -10.37 40.97 15.96
N GLN A 1105 -11.45 40.77 16.73
CA GLN A 1105 -11.75 39.50 17.39
C GLN A 1105 -12.33 38.43 16.44
N CYS A 1106 -13.11 38.82 15.42
CA CYS A 1106 -13.65 37.91 14.40
C CYS A 1106 -12.59 37.47 13.37
N ALA A 1107 -11.59 38.31 13.07
CA ALA A 1107 -10.54 38.00 12.09
C ALA A 1107 -9.39 37.14 12.65
N GLY A 1108 -9.36 36.88 13.97
CA GLY A 1108 -8.28 36.11 14.60
C GLY A 1108 -6.92 36.79 14.60
N LEU A 1109 -6.85 38.10 14.34
CA LEU A 1109 -5.59 38.86 14.28
C LEU A 1109 -5.19 39.33 15.69
N ARG A 1110 -4.23 38.66 16.32
CA ARG A 1110 -3.50 39.23 17.47
C ARG A 1110 -2.42 40.18 16.94
N LEU A 1111 -2.62 41.49 17.09
CA LEU A 1111 -1.48 42.40 17.15
C LEU A 1111 -0.90 42.32 18.57
N THR A 1112 0.31 41.78 18.68
CA THR A 1112 1.15 41.85 19.88
C THR A 1112 1.62 43.29 20.09
N MET A 1113 0.71 44.16 20.51
CA MET A 1113 1.08 45.37 21.23
C MET A 1113 0.95 45.02 22.72
N TYR A 1114 2.11 44.95 23.39
CA TYR A 1114 2.32 44.63 24.82
C TYR A 1114 2.49 43.14 25.19
N GLY A 1115 3.76 42.73 25.33
CA GLY A 1115 4.23 42.03 26.53
C GLY A 1115 4.33 40.50 26.51
N GLU A 1116 5.53 40.04 26.15
CA GLU A 1116 6.24 38.78 26.44
C GLU A 1116 5.78 37.40 25.94
N PRO A 1117 6.75 36.54 25.52
CA PRO A 1117 6.48 35.28 24.83
C PRO A 1117 7.02 34.05 25.61
N GLU A 1118 6.18 33.16 26.12
CA GLU A 1118 6.65 31.80 26.44
C GLU A 1118 5.59 30.74 26.17
N GLY A 1119 6.00 29.73 25.39
CA GLY A 1119 5.60 28.34 25.60
C GLY A 1119 4.23 27.91 25.07
N ALA A 1120 4.08 27.78 23.76
CA ALA A 1120 3.13 26.82 23.19
C ALA A 1120 3.80 26.10 22.02
N GLN A 1121 4.17 24.82 22.24
CA GLN A 1121 4.68 23.94 21.20
C GLN A 1121 3.52 23.56 20.24
N HIS A 1122 3.83 23.57 18.95
CA HIS A 1122 2.88 23.47 17.84
C HIS A 1122 2.14 22.14 17.74
N ASP A 1123 0.84 22.25 17.46
CA ASP A 1123 -0.03 21.18 16.95
C ASP A 1123 0.49 20.61 15.61
N ASP A 1124 0.20 19.33 15.38
CA ASP A 1124 0.50 18.59 14.15
C ASP A 1124 0.06 19.36 12.88
N PRO A 1125 0.95 19.66 11.92
CA PRO A 1125 0.62 20.37 10.68
C PRO A 1125 -0.42 19.63 9.82
N GLY A 1126 -0.56 18.32 9.98
CA GLY A 1126 -1.63 17.53 9.37
C GLY A 1126 -3.02 17.97 9.86
N GLN A 1127 -3.18 18.13 11.18
CA GLN A 1127 -4.45 18.58 11.78
C GLN A 1127 -4.81 20.00 11.37
N LEU A 1128 -3.85 20.93 11.35
CA LEU A 1128 -4.10 22.32 10.93
C LEU A 1128 -4.62 22.38 9.49
N ARG A 1129 -4.06 21.55 8.59
CA ARG A 1129 -4.49 21.47 7.20
C ARG A 1129 -5.92 20.94 7.10
N GLU A 1130 -6.26 19.87 7.81
CA GLU A 1130 -7.62 19.32 7.84
C GLU A 1130 -8.65 20.33 8.38
N GLN A 1131 -8.26 21.12 9.39
CA GLN A 1131 -9.08 22.19 9.96
C GLN A 1131 -9.34 23.33 8.95
N LEU A 1132 -8.30 23.81 8.26
CA LEU A 1132 -8.44 24.87 7.24
C LEU A 1132 -9.35 24.42 6.09
N TRP A 1133 -9.27 23.16 5.67
CA TRP A 1133 -10.17 22.60 4.65
C TRP A 1133 -11.61 22.46 5.15
N GLY A 1134 -11.81 22.06 6.40
CA GLY A 1134 -13.15 22.00 7.02
C GLY A 1134 -13.82 23.38 7.05
N LEU A 1135 -13.07 24.42 7.44
CA LEU A 1135 -13.55 25.80 7.43
C LEU A 1135 -13.94 26.25 6.02
N HIS A 1136 -13.10 25.98 5.02
CA HIS A 1136 -13.39 26.34 3.63
C HIS A 1136 -14.67 25.66 3.09
N CYS A 1137 -14.87 24.37 3.36
CA CYS A 1137 -16.10 23.66 2.99
C CYS A 1137 -17.34 24.28 3.65
N SER A 1138 -17.22 24.69 4.91
CA SER A 1138 -18.31 25.35 5.63
C SER A 1138 -18.66 26.70 5.00
N THR A 1139 -17.67 27.54 4.67
CA THR A 1139 -17.91 28.83 4.02
C THR A 1139 -18.61 28.68 2.67
N LEU A 1140 -18.17 27.73 1.83
CA LEU A 1140 -18.79 27.46 0.53
C LEU A 1140 -20.23 26.97 0.67
N ALA A 1141 -20.50 26.07 1.63
CA ALA A 1141 -21.85 25.60 1.91
C ALA A 1141 -22.78 26.73 2.40
N ALA A 1142 -22.28 27.67 3.20
CA ALA A 1142 -23.03 28.85 3.63
C ALA A 1142 -23.37 29.76 2.44
N GLN A 1143 -22.42 30.01 1.54
CA GLN A 1143 -22.63 30.80 0.32
C GLN A 1143 -23.70 30.19 -0.58
N LEU A 1144 -23.65 28.86 -0.78
CA LEU A 1144 -24.66 28.12 -1.55
C LEU A 1144 -26.06 28.24 -0.95
N LEU A 1145 -26.19 28.11 0.37
CA LEU A 1145 -27.48 28.27 1.06
C LEU A 1145 -28.02 29.70 0.94
N ALA A 1146 -27.17 30.71 1.05
CA ALA A 1146 -27.57 32.11 0.88
C ALA A 1146 -28.08 32.36 -0.55
N HIS A 1147 -27.40 31.83 -1.57
CA HIS A 1147 -27.78 32.03 -2.97
C HIS A 1147 -29.15 31.40 -3.31
N THR A 1148 -29.52 30.26 -2.69
CA THR A 1148 -30.84 29.64 -2.91
C THR A 1148 -32.02 30.43 -2.38
N GLN A 1149 -31.80 31.38 -1.46
CA GLN A 1149 -32.87 32.15 -0.82
C GLN A 1149 -33.28 33.40 -1.63
N GLN A 1150 -32.65 33.67 -2.78
CA GLN A 1150 -32.84 34.87 -3.61
C GLN A 1150 -33.98 34.76 -4.66
N GLU A 1151 -34.60 33.59 -4.84
CA GLU A 1151 -35.74 33.36 -5.75
C GLU A 1151 -36.98 32.91 -4.95
N PRO A 1152 -38.23 33.07 -5.44
CA PRO A 1152 -39.42 33.24 -4.60
C PRO A 1152 -39.52 32.17 -3.51
N PRO A 1153 -39.92 32.57 -2.28
CA PRO A 1153 -39.43 31.98 -1.05
C PRO A 1153 -39.64 30.47 -1.04
N LEU A 1154 -38.52 29.73 -1.00
CA LEU A 1154 -38.50 28.26 -0.90
C LEU A 1154 -39.15 27.71 0.38
N LEU A 1155 -39.56 28.59 1.31
CA LEU A 1155 -40.25 28.28 2.55
C LEU A 1155 -41.27 29.39 2.88
N PRO A 1156 -42.52 29.06 3.26
CA PRO A 1156 -43.44 30.07 3.78
C PRO A 1156 -42.87 30.63 5.11
N LEU A 1157 -42.34 31.85 5.02
CA LEU A 1157 -41.83 32.67 6.12
C LEU A 1157 -42.76 32.82 7.34
N PRO A 1158 -44.11 32.73 7.28
CA PRO A 1158 -44.93 32.78 8.50
C PRO A 1158 -44.79 31.56 9.44
N SER A 1159 -44.05 30.50 9.05
CA SER A 1159 -43.74 29.35 9.92
C SER A 1159 -42.45 29.52 10.74
N LEU A 1160 -41.65 30.54 10.43
CA LEU A 1160 -40.47 30.93 11.20
C LEU A 1160 -40.90 31.97 12.23
N GLY A 1161 -40.95 31.61 13.52
CA GLY A 1161 -41.17 32.60 14.58
C GLY A 1161 -40.20 33.78 14.44
N HIS A 1162 -40.66 35.00 14.73
CA HIS A 1162 -39.94 36.28 14.50
C HIS A 1162 -38.50 36.33 15.05
N SER A 1163 -38.13 35.46 15.99
CA SER A 1163 -36.76 35.32 16.51
C SER A 1163 -35.77 34.73 15.50
N ASN A 1164 -36.22 33.85 14.60
CA ASN A 1164 -35.37 33.08 13.68
C ASN A 1164 -35.04 33.88 12.41
N ALA A 1165 -36.00 34.67 11.91
CA ALA A 1165 -35.76 35.65 10.86
C ALA A 1165 -34.80 36.75 11.32
N ARG A 1166 -34.95 37.22 12.58
CA ARG A 1166 -33.99 38.15 13.21
C ARG A 1166 -32.59 37.58 13.32
N ALA A 1167 -32.41 36.31 13.69
CA ALA A 1167 -31.07 35.73 13.84
C ALA A 1167 -30.33 35.57 12.49
N ALA A 1168 -31.02 35.12 11.44
CA ALA A 1168 -30.45 35.05 10.08
C ALA A 1168 -30.16 36.45 9.52
N SER A 1169 -31.08 37.40 9.72
CA SER A 1169 -30.88 38.82 9.40
C SER A 1169 -29.70 39.42 10.19
N THR A 1170 -29.52 39.09 11.47
CA THR A 1170 -28.39 39.57 12.30
C THR A 1170 -27.06 38.99 11.83
N VAL A 1171 -27.00 37.71 11.44
CA VAL A 1171 -25.78 37.10 10.89
C VAL A 1171 -25.42 37.71 9.53
N LEU A 1172 -26.41 37.92 8.66
CA LEU A 1172 -26.21 38.58 7.37
C LEU A 1172 -25.86 40.07 7.54
N GLU A 1173 -26.46 40.78 8.49
CA GLU A 1173 -26.07 42.15 8.88
C GLU A 1173 -24.65 42.22 9.43
N VAL A 1174 -24.21 41.23 10.24
CA VAL A 1174 -22.83 41.18 10.76
C VAL A 1174 -21.85 40.96 9.62
N PHE A 1175 -22.13 40.07 8.66
CA PHE A 1175 -21.30 39.89 7.48
C PHE A 1175 -21.29 41.11 6.55
N ALA A 1176 -22.44 41.79 6.38
CA ALA A 1176 -22.53 43.03 5.60
C ALA A 1176 -21.83 44.22 6.28
N ARG A 1177 -21.92 44.35 7.61
CA ARG A 1177 -21.19 45.37 8.38
C ARG A 1177 -19.69 45.12 8.41
N VAL A 1178 -19.26 43.85 8.50
CA VAL A 1178 -17.85 43.46 8.34
C VAL A 1178 -17.37 43.86 6.94
N GLY A 1179 -18.15 43.60 5.89
CA GLY A 1179 -17.86 44.00 4.51
C GLY A 1179 -17.83 45.53 4.28
N ALA A 1180 -18.73 46.28 4.92
CA ALA A 1180 -18.82 47.73 4.81
C ALA A 1180 -17.72 48.49 5.59
N CYS A 1181 -17.09 47.87 6.58
CA CYS A 1181 -15.95 48.45 7.32
C CYS A 1181 -14.60 48.26 6.62
N VAL A 1182 -14.50 47.38 5.62
CA VAL A 1182 -13.25 47.08 4.89
C VAL A 1182 -12.72 48.28 4.07
N PRO A 1183 -13.55 49.07 3.35
CA PRO A 1183 -13.07 50.27 2.64
C PRO A 1183 -12.60 51.40 3.58
N ALA A 1184 -13.12 51.47 4.80
CA ALA A 1184 -12.72 52.46 5.81
C ALA A 1184 -11.32 52.17 6.42
N LEU A 1185 -10.91 50.90 6.42
CA LEU A 1185 -9.55 50.46 6.78
C LEU A 1185 -8.52 50.82 5.71
N ASP A 1186 -8.94 50.91 4.45
CA ASP A 1186 -8.10 51.33 3.31
C ASP A 1186 -7.86 52.86 3.34
N ALA A 1187 -8.89 53.63 3.71
CA ALA A 1187 -8.79 55.09 3.86
C ALA A 1187 -7.97 55.56 5.08
N THR A 1188 -7.81 54.71 6.11
CA THR A 1188 -7.08 55.06 7.35
C THR A 1188 -5.63 54.57 7.36
N ARG A 1189 -5.20 53.77 6.38
CA ARG A 1189 -3.84 53.17 6.32
C ARG A 1189 -3.06 53.54 5.06
N GLY A 1190 -3.31 54.74 4.53
CA GLY A 1190 -2.49 55.33 3.48
C GLY A 1190 -1.07 55.61 3.98
N LEU A 1191 -0.21 54.58 3.93
CA LEU A 1191 1.26 54.59 3.84
C LEU A 1191 1.75 53.17 4.23
N GLU A 1192 2.07 52.32 3.24
CA GLU A 1192 3.31 51.51 3.16
C GLU A 1192 3.25 50.34 2.15
N THR A 1193 4.17 50.44 1.17
CA THR A 1193 4.80 49.46 0.25
C THR A 1193 3.97 48.61 -0.75
N ALA A 1194 4.42 48.68 -2.01
CA ALA A 1194 3.81 48.08 -3.20
C ALA A 1194 3.94 46.55 -3.33
N ALA A 1195 4.62 45.87 -2.41
CA ALA A 1195 4.90 44.44 -2.51
C ALA A 1195 3.76 43.53 -1.98
N GLU A 1196 2.90 44.03 -1.09
CA GLU A 1196 1.78 43.27 -0.52
C GLU A 1196 0.44 43.51 -1.23
N ALA A 1197 0.43 44.37 -2.26
CA ALA A 1197 -0.76 44.76 -2.99
C ALA A 1197 -1.54 43.62 -3.66
N PRO A 1198 -0.94 42.58 -4.28
CA PRO A 1198 -1.72 41.60 -5.05
C PRO A 1198 -2.40 40.52 -4.19
N GLU A 1199 -1.78 40.03 -3.12
CA GLU A 1199 -2.41 39.07 -2.20
C GLU A 1199 -3.48 39.76 -1.32
N ARG A 1200 -3.19 41.01 -0.89
CA ARG A 1200 -4.20 41.85 -0.25
C ARG A 1200 -5.33 42.19 -1.23
N SER A 1201 -5.05 42.49 -2.50
CA SER A 1201 -6.07 42.71 -3.53
C SER A 1201 -6.93 41.47 -3.75
N ALA A 1202 -6.36 40.26 -3.80
CA ALA A 1202 -7.15 39.03 -3.97
C ALA A 1202 -8.03 38.69 -2.75
N LYS A 1203 -7.52 38.90 -1.53
CA LYS A 1203 -8.29 38.72 -0.28
C LYS A 1203 -9.34 39.82 -0.11
N LEU A 1204 -9.01 41.05 -0.49
CA LEU A 1204 -9.89 42.22 -0.51
C LEU A 1204 -10.97 42.05 -1.57
N GLU A 1205 -10.64 41.56 -2.77
CA GLU A 1205 -11.57 41.31 -3.86
C GLU A 1205 -12.52 40.15 -3.50
N ALA A 1206 -12.04 39.08 -2.87
CA ALA A 1206 -12.89 38.04 -2.32
C ALA A 1206 -13.82 38.57 -1.21
N ALA A 1207 -13.32 39.45 -0.33
CA ALA A 1207 -14.13 40.09 0.71
C ALA A 1207 -15.12 41.13 0.16
N LEU A 1208 -14.75 41.87 -0.89
CA LEU A 1208 -15.60 42.83 -1.60
C LEU A 1208 -16.67 42.13 -2.42
N GLN A 1209 -16.36 40.99 -3.05
CA GLN A 1209 -17.35 40.12 -3.70
C GLN A 1209 -18.33 39.53 -2.67
N LEU A 1210 -17.83 39.15 -1.49
CA LEU A 1210 -18.65 38.70 -0.36
C LEU A 1210 -19.57 39.83 0.17
N ALA A 1211 -19.03 41.04 0.28
CA ALA A 1211 -19.76 42.22 0.75
C ALA A 1211 -20.77 42.73 -0.28
N ALA A 1212 -20.44 42.70 -1.57
CA ALA A 1212 -21.33 43.06 -2.67
C ALA A 1212 -22.50 42.08 -2.79
N ALA A 1213 -22.23 40.77 -2.68
CA ALA A 1213 -23.28 39.75 -2.62
C ALA A 1213 -24.17 39.91 -1.39
N GLY A 1214 -23.60 40.24 -0.22
CA GLY A 1214 -24.36 40.51 1.00
C GLY A 1214 -25.22 41.78 0.94
N ASN A 1215 -24.68 42.89 0.41
CA ASN A 1215 -25.41 44.15 0.25
C ASN A 1215 -26.52 44.05 -0.81
N ALA A 1216 -26.28 43.36 -1.93
CA ALA A 1216 -27.31 43.13 -2.94
C ALA A 1216 -28.51 42.35 -2.36
N VAL A 1217 -28.25 41.39 -1.47
CA VAL A 1217 -29.29 40.63 -0.75
C VAL A 1217 -30.05 41.51 0.25
N LEU A 1218 -29.37 42.35 1.03
CA LEU A 1218 -30.03 43.26 1.98
C LEU A 1218 -30.89 44.32 1.29
N GLN A 1219 -30.40 44.89 0.19
CA GLN A 1219 -31.10 45.94 -0.54
C GLN A 1219 -32.36 45.40 -1.25
N GLN A 1220 -32.31 44.17 -1.78
CA GLN A 1220 -33.51 43.49 -2.30
C GLN A 1220 -34.53 43.15 -1.22
N LEU A 1221 -34.09 42.77 -0.01
CA LEU A 1221 -34.98 42.50 1.13
C LEU A 1221 -35.67 43.78 1.63
N GLU A 1222 -34.97 44.92 1.65
CA GLU A 1222 -35.55 46.22 1.98
C GLU A 1222 -36.54 46.68 0.89
N ASP A 1223 -36.22 46.49 -0.39
CA ASP A 1223 -37.13 46.82 -1.51
C ASP A 1223 -38.39 45.93 -1.49
N GLU A 1224 -38.27 44.65 -1.12
CA GLU A 1224 -39.40 43.73 -0.94
C GLU A 1224 -40.24 44.05 0.31
N GLU A 1225 -39.64 44.44 1.43
CA GLU A 1225 -40.39 44.95 2.60
C GLU A 1225 -41.12 46.25 2.28
N VAL A 1226 -40.50 47.17 1.53
CA VAL A 1226 -41.15 48.41 1.05
C VAL A 1226 -42.29 48.09 0.07
N HIS A 1227 -42.13 47.09 -0.79
CA HIS A 1227 -43.21 46.63 -1.68
C HIS A 1227 -44.33 45.91 -0.92
N GLN A 1228 -44.03 45.13 0.11
CA GLN A 1228 -45.03 44.44 0.95
C GLN A 1228 -45.78 45.41 1.87
N VAL A 1229 -45.12 46.43 2.41
CA VAL A 1229 -45.75 47.51 3.18
C VAL A 1229 -46.57 48.43 2.26
N GLY A 1230 -46.11 48.70 1.05
CA GLY A 1230 -46.86 49.46 0.04
C GLY A 1230 -48.10 48.73 -0.49
N THR A 1231 -48.04 47.40 -0.64
CA THR A 1231 -49.17 46.59 -1.08
C THR A 1231 -50.16 46.30 0.05
N SER A 1232 -49.71 46.17 1.31
CA SER A 1232 -50.62 46.06 2.46
C SER A 1232 -51.30 47.38 2.83
N ALA A 1233 -50.68 48.54 2.59
CA ALA A 1233 -51.31 49.86 2.72
C ALA A 1233 -52.25 50.23 1.55
N SER A 1234 -52.18 49.50 0.42
CA SER A 1234 -53.10 49.62 -0.71
C SER A 1234 -54.37 48.76 -0.53
N TYR A 1235 -54.33 47.79 0.39
CA TYR A 1235 -55.44 46.89 0.73
C TYR A 1235 -56.11 47.17 2.08
N ALA A 1236 -55.71 48.24 2.78
CA ALA A 1236 -56.37 48.81 3.96
C ALA A 1236 -56.91 50.21 3.62
#